data_AF-A0A954ZHP6-F1
#
_entry.id   AF-A0A954ZHP6-F1
#
_cell.length_a   1.000
_cell.length_b   1.000
_cell.length_c   1.000
_cell.angle_alpha   90.00
_cell.angle_beta   90.00
_cell.angle_gamma   90.00
#
_symmetry.space_group_name_H-M   'P 1'
#
loop_
_entity.id
_entity.type
_entity.pdbx_description
1 polymer ?
#
loop_
_entity_poly.entity_id
_entity_poly.type
_entity_poly.pdbx_seq_one_letter_code
_entity_poly.pdbx_strand_id
1 'polypeptide(L)'
;MNRLFRSCRFFVVLVALVTQDGVAQLLPQRTAIDDYVQKPDASYRWEVASVDRSEGLTTVVVDMVSQTWRTEEEVDRTEWQHALILCIPDQLRSDCGFLYIGGGSNGRSLPSKADGMMRQIAMATGTVVSELKMVPNQPLVFGQDGQRRVEDDLVGYTWDKYLETGDPTWPARNPMVKSAVRAMDTVTAVMAAEVGGRQEVKRFVVAGGSKRGWTTWLTGAVDQRVVGIIPVVIDVLNTDVSMRHHFASYGFWAPAVGNYVQHRIMQRMDHPRLESLYKLVDPYYYRHRLTMPKLVLNSAGDQFFLPDSSKFYWRDLKGPKYLRYVPNSDHGLDGTDAVESIVAFYSTVLMGRDGPQYDWAVEGDTLVVETEQPAKEVRLWQATNPLARDFRLETLGPKYTSELIAADDDGRYRVKLAVPDEGWRAYFVELTYDVGAPVPLKLTTGVQVVPDVVPFAEKLVGLPASVTVVCQLPDGTPVDALEAELQKLGQAGGLPTKDLIVRHVGATCYINWQSPPDQFHRQAGGLTQLLSRQGYRNLRYQLESGNGPTIAPGLQEETNAEPAEPQPSLEDGVEWYDVQDIGVEGKAWADTESFFDRLPAKAKDMVRSPVWALSQDSAGMCVRFVTDAQKLRARWSLRRERLAMPHMPATGASGVDLYVRHEGTWRWLATGRPQAAENNVELISGILPGKREYLLYLPLYNGVNSIEIGVPQGNQVARASLPADRKPIVFWGTSITHGASASRPGMCHPAILGRRLERPVVNLGFSGNGRMEPEVAQLVAEIDAAVYVIDCLPNITGPVVAERTRPLVEIIRAERPDTPIVLVEDRTYANAFLIPSKQARHEESRAALRTAFEAMQADGIPELHYLEGPRLLGADGEDTVDSSHPTDLGFWRQADAFEAVLRPILDE
;
A
#
# COMPACT_ATOMS: atom_id res chain seq x y z
N MET A 1 49.86 -34.73 26.17
CA MET A 1 50.18 -34.36 27.57
C MET A 1 50.27 -32.85 27.62
N ASN A 2 49.61 -32.03 28.43
CA ASN A 2 48.57 -32.11 29.46
C ASN A 2 48.04 -30.65 29.53
N ARG A 3 46.75 -30.36 29.35
CA ARG A 3 45.67 -30.30 30.37
C ARG A 3 45.89 -29.35 31.55
N LEU A 4 44.83 -28.55 31.78
CA LEU A 4 44.28 -27.99 33.05
C LEU A 4 44.88 -26.64 33.53
N PHE A 5 44.12 -25.56 33.78
CA PHE A 5 43.02 -25.46 34.74
C PHE A 5 42.10 -24.23 34.53
N ARG A 6 40.86 -24.38 35.01
CA ARG A 6 39.75 -23.41 35.13
C ARG A 6 39.96 -22.44 36.31
N SER A 7 39.32 -21.25 36.28
CA SER A 7 38.25 -20.86 37.21
C SER A 7 37.77 -19.39 37.11
N CYS A 8 36.45 -19.26 36.94
CA CYS A 8 35.47 -18.30 37.47
C CYS A 8 35.88 -16.88 37.90
N ARG A 9 35.12 -15.89 37.39
CA ARG A 9 34.40 -14.90 38.23
C ARG A 9 33.19 -14.32 37.45
N PHE A 10 32.00 -14.71 37.90
CA PHE A 10 30.72 -14.06 37.59
C PHE A 10 30.66 -12.71 38.33
N PHE A 11 30.28 -11.65 37.63
CA PHE A 11 29.73 -10.44 38.25
C PHE A 11 28.35 -10.21 37.63
N VAL A 12 27.32 -10.37 38.45
CA VAL A 12 25.93 -10.09 38.12
C VAL A 12 25.75 -8.58 38.26
N VAL A 13 25.41 -7.90 37.16
CA VAL A 13 24.78 -6.58 37.21
C VAL A 13 23.35 -6.77 36.71
N LEU A 14 22.41 -6.67 37.65
CA LEU A 14 20.98 -6.60 37.39
C LEU A 14 20.71 -5.29 36.63
N VAL A 15 20.51 -5.38 35.31
CA VAL A 15 19.74 -4.38 34.56
C VAL A 15 18.39 -5.02 34.32
N ALA A 16 17.34 -4.38 34.83
CA ALA A 16 15.96 -4.78 34.63
C ALA A 16 15.62 -4.68 33.13
N LEU A 17 15.85 -5.77 32.41
CA LEU A 17 15.16 -6.09 31.16
C LEU A 17 13.70 -6.33 31.54
N VAL A 18 12.83 -5.38 31.21
CA VAL A 18 11.43 -5.69 30.98
C VAL A 18 11.43 -6.60 29.75
N THR A 19 11.52 -7.91 29.97
CA THR A 19 11.26 -8.89 28.93
C THR A 19 9.79 -8.74 28.54
N GLN A 20 9.53 -8.52 27.25
CA GLN A 20 8.22 -8.77 26.65
C GLN A 20 7.95 -10.28 26.57
N ASP A 21 8.11 -11.00 27.69
CA ASP A 21 7.52 -12.34 27.85
C ASP A 21 6.06 -12.17 28.31
N GLY A 22 5.29 -11.52 27.45
CA GLY A 22 3.84 -11.49 27.51
C GLY A 22 3.28 -12.65 26.68
N VAL A 23 3.21 -13.84 27.30
CA VAL A 23 2.51 -15.04 26.80
C VAL A 23 3.02 -15.58 25.45
N ALA A 24 4.07 -16.41 25.49
CA ALA A 24 4.26 -17.42 24.45
C ALA A 24 3.07 -18.40 24.53
N GLN A 25 2.04 -18.18 23.70
CA GLN A 25 1.02 -19.21 23.48
C GLN A 25 1.73 -20.48 22.98
N LEU A 26 1.72 -21.53 23.79
CA LEU A 26 2.18 -22.85 23.37
C LEU A 26 1.34 -23.28 22.16
N LEU A 27 1.99 -23.41 21.00
CA LEU A 27 1.32 -23.90 19.80
C LEU A 27 0.76 -25.31 20.05
N PRO A 28 -0.45 -25.62 19.56
CA PRO A 28 -1.12 -26.87 19.87
C PRO A 28 -0.42 -28.07 19.21
N GLN A 29 -0.22 -29.13 19.98
CA GLN A 29 0.34 -30.42 19.49
C GLN A 29 -0.60 -31.17 18.55
N ARG A 30 -1.91 -30.93 18.65
CA ARG A 30 -2.96 -31.50 17.78
C ARG A 30 -3.93 -30.41 17.36
N THR A 31 -4.33 -30.42 16.10
CA THR A 31 -5.09 -29.36 15.40
C THR A 31 -6.19 -29.97 14.53
N ALA A 32 -7.09 -29.14 14.02
CA ALA A 32 -8.19 -29.60 13.16
C ALA A 32 -7.71 -30.28 11.86
N ILE A 33 -6.53 -29.93 11.33
CA ILE A 33 -5.98 -30.63 10.15
C ILE A 33 -5.52 -32.05 10.51
N ASP A 34 -5.00 -32.28 11.72
CA ASP A 34 -4.63 -33.61 12.18
C ASP A 34 -5.86 -34.53 12.22
N ASP A 35 -6.95 -34.02 12.81
CA ASP A 35 -8.22 -34.75 12.90
C ASP A 35 -8.81 -35.03 11.52
N TYR A 36 -8.74 -34.05 10.61
CA TYR A 36 -9.24 -34.19 9.25
C TYR A 36 -8.48 -35.27 8.45
N VAL A 37 -7.14 -35.23 8.49
CA VAL A 37 -6.25 -36.12 7.72
C VAL A 37 -6.31 -37.55 8.26
N GLN A 38 -6.35 -37.70 9.59
CA GLN A 38 -6.40 -39.01 10.25
C GLN A 38 -7.77 -39.68 10.18
N LYS A 39 -8.86 -38.91 9.98
CA LYS A 39 -10.21 -39.46 9.87
C LYS A 39 -10.27 -40.49 8.73
N PRO A 40 -10.60 -41.77 9.00
CA PRO A 40 -10.79 -42.77 7.97
C PRO A 40 -11.86 -42.35 6.97
N ASP A 41 -11.69 -42.74 5.72
CA ASP A 41 -12.65 -42.48 4.64
C ASP A 41 -12.89 -43.78 3.87
N ALA A 42 -14.14 -44.23 3.82
CA ALA A 42 -14.51 -45.49 3.19
C ALA A 42 -14.40 -45.44 1.66
N SER A 43 -14.30 -44.26 1.07
CA SER A 43 -14.11 -44.08 -0.37
C SER A 43 -12.67 -44.29 -0.83
N TYR A 44 -11.69 -44.29 0.09
CA TYR A 44 -10.28 -44.48 -0.24
C TYR A 44 -10.06 -45.84 -0.91
N ARG A 45 -9.63 -45.80 -2.18
CA ARG A 45 -9.39 -46.97 -3.02
C ARG A 45 -8.39 -46.63 -4.11
N TRP A 46 -7.76 -47.65 -4.68
CA TRP A 46 -6.87 -47.48 -5.82
C TRP A 46 -6.78 -48.74 -6.68
N GLU A 47 -6.43 -48.56 -7.94
CA GLU A 47 -6.16 -49.65 -8.89
C GLU A 47 -5.01 -49.29 -9.85
N VAL A 48 -4.24 -50.29 -10.25
CA VAL A 48 -3.17 -50.11 -11.25
C VAL A 48 -3.82 -50.05 -12.63
N ALA A 49 -3.76 -48.89 -13.25
CA ALA A 49 -4.34 -48.65 -14.58
C ALA A 49 -3.41 -49.08 -15.70
N SER A 50 -2.10 -48.83 -15.57
CA SER A 50 -1.12 -49.24 -16.58
C SER A 50 0.28 -49.43 -16.00
N VAL A 51 1.07 -50.23 -16.71
CA VAL A 51 2.47 -50.49 -16.42
C VAL A 51 3.23 -50.43 -17.73
N ASP A 52 4.23 -49.56 -17.80
CA ASP A 52 5.19 -49.51 -18.90
C ASP A 52 6.59 -49.81 -18.39
N ARG A 53 7.34 -50.62 -19.13
CA ARG A 53 8.72 -50.98 -18.80
C ARG A 53 9.59 -50.54 -19.97
N SER A 54 10.30 -49.43 -19.79
CA SER A 54 11.10 -48.82 -20.85
C SER A 54 12.31 -48.10 -20.27
N GLU A 55 13.43 -48.12 -21.00
CA GLU A 55 14.61 -47.28 -20.74
C GLU A 55 15.17 -47.40 -19.29
N GLY A 56 15.20 -48.61 -18.72
CA GLY A 56 15.77 -48.89 -17.38
C GLY A 56 14.87 -48.50 -16.20
N LEU A 57 13.58 -48.28 -16.47
CA LEU A 57 12.60 -47.80 -15.50
C LEU A 57 11.24 -48.47 -15.74
N THR A 58 10.56 -48.85 -14.66
CA THR A 58 9.15 -49.23 -14.67
C THR A 58 8.29 -48.03 -14.29
N THR A 59 7.40 -47.62 -15.19
CA THR A 59 6.38 -46.60 -14.91
C THR A 59 5.08 -47.30 -14.55
N VAL A 60 4.53 -47.02 -13.36
CA VAL A 60 3.22 -47.53 -12.92
C VAL A 60 2.26 -46.36 -12.78
N VAL A 61 1.11 -46.44 -13.44
CA VAL A 61 0.04 -45.44 -13.30
C VAL A 61 -1.09 -46.06 -12.49
N VAL A 62 -1.47 -45.36 -11.43
CA VAL A 62 -2.49 -45.79 -10.46
C VAL A 62 -3.64 -44.79 -10.47
N ASP A 63 -4.85 -45.29 -10.65
CA ASP A 63 -6.07 -44.54 -10.39
C ASP A 63 -6.38 -44.61 -8.89
N MET A 64 -6.42 -43.47 -8.20
CA MET A 64 -6.57 -43.42 -6.74
C MET A 64 -7.66 -42.43 -6.36
N VAL A 65 -8.68 -42.89 -5.63
CA VAL A 65 -9.58 -41.99 -4.88
C VAL A 65 -9.06 -41.87 -3.47
N SER A 66 -8.79 -40.65 -3.02
CA SER A 66 -8.18 -40.37 -1.71
C SER A 66 -9.20 -40.20 -0.59
N GLN A 67 -10.34 -39.56 -0.89
CA GLN A 67 -11.44 -39.29 0.03
C GLN A 67 -12.69 -38.81 -0.71
N THR A 68 -13.77 -38.59 0.03
CA THR A 68 -14.84 -37.65 -0.37
C THR A 68 -14.71 -36.32 0.36
N TRP A 69 -15.17 -35.24 -0.25
CA TRP A 69 -15.16 -33.90 0.33
C TRP A 69 -16.38 -33.09 -0.11
N ARG A 70 -16.99 -32.39 0.86
CA ARG A 70 -18.30 -31.73 0.76
C ARG A 70 -19.44 -32.69 0.41
N THR A 71 -20.68 -32.21 0.49
CA THR A 71 -21.87 -32.99 0.11
C THR A 71 -22.21 -32.80 -1.36
N GLU A 72 -23.01 -33.70 -1.92
CA GLU A 72 -23.52 -33.57 -3.30
C GLU A 72 -24.42 -32.34 -3.49
N GLU A 73 -24.96 -31.76 -2.41
CA GLU A 73 -25.71 -30.51 -2.44
C GLU A 73 -24.78 -29.29 -2.58
N GLU A 74 -23.54 -29.41 -2.10
CA GLU A 74 -22.57 -28.31 -2.04
C GLU A 74 -21.63 -28.31 -3.24
N VAL A 75 -21.31 -29.48 -3.82
CA VAL A 75 -20.34 -29.60 -4.92
C VAL A 75 -20.77 -30.67 -5.93
N ASP A 76 -20.48 -30.43 -7.20
CA ASP A 76 -20.81 -31.32 -8.33
C ASP A 76 -20.09 -32.67 -8.29
N ARG A 77 -18.91 -32.73 -7.68
CA ARG A 77 -18.16 -33.98 -7.44
C ARG A 77 -17.57 -33.99 -6.05
N THR A 78 -17.96 -34.99 -5.27
CA THR A 78 -17.45 -35.20 -3.91
C THR A 78 -16.18 -36.05 -3.88
N GLU A 79 -16.02 -37.03 -4.79
CA GLU A 79 -14.84 -37.90 -4.83
C GLU A 79 -13.58 -37.16 -5.32
N TRP A 80 -12.50 -37.29 -4.54
CA TRP A 80 -11.18 -36.78 -4.88
C TRP A 80 -10.35 -37.88 -5.55
N GLN A 81 -10.50 -38.00 -6.87
CA GLN A 81 -9.80 -38.96 -7.73
C GLN A 81 -8.50 -38.41 -8.31
N HIS A 82 -7.43 -39.20 -8.35
CA HIS A 82 -6.09 -38.77 -8.72
C HIS A 82 -5.42 -39.78 -9.64
N ALA A 83 -4.53 -39.30 -10.51
CA ALA A 83 -3.52 -40.14 -11.12
C ALA A 83 -2.26 -40.10 -10.26
N LEU A 84 -1.83 -41.25 -9.74
CA LEU A 84 -0.57 -41.41 -9.04
C LEU A 84 0.39 -42.20 -9.93
N ILE A 85 1.51 -41.58 -10.31
CA ILE A 85 2.47 -42.15 -11.26
C ILE A 85 3.77 -42.47 -10.52
N LEU A 86 4.22 -43.71 -10.57
CA LEU A 86 5.48 -44.15 -9.96
C LEU A 86 6.52 -44.40 -11.06
N CYS A 87 7.70 -43.83 -10.88
CA CYS A 87 8.92 -44.11 -11.61
C CYS A 87 9.80 -45.00 -10.74
N ILE A 88 9.96 -46.25 -11.13
CA ILE A 88 10.69 -47.28 -10.37
C ILE A 88 11.92 -47.68 -11.18
N PRO A 89 13.13 -47.22 -10.81
CA PRO A 89 14.37 -47.69 -11.41
C PRO A 89 14.54 -49.20 -11.23
N ASP A 90 15.18 -49.86 -12.20
CA ASP A 90 15.45 -51.32 -12.12
C ASP A 90 16.30 -51.70 -10.88
N GLN A 91 17.07 -50.75 -10.35
CA GLN A 91 17.87 -50.93 -9.14
C GLN A 91 17.57 -49.83 -8.12
N LEU A 92 16.87 -50.20 -7.05
CA LEU A 92 16.62 -49.31 -5.91
C LEU A 92 17.82 -49.28 -4.96
N ARG A 93 18.12 -48.10 -4.44
CA ARG A 93 19.25 -47.81 -3.54
C ARG A 93 18.82 -47.40 -2.13
N SER A 94 17.52 -47.13 -1.91
CA SER A 94 16.98 -46.74 -0.60
C SER A 94 15.51 -47.17 -0.46
N ASP A 95 15.10 -47.34 0.79
CA ASP A 95 13.69 -47.47 1.23
C ASP A 95 12.94 -46.12 1.32
N CYS A 96 13.56 -45.04 0.84
CA CYS A 96 13.00 -43.72 0.83
C CYS A 96 12.34 -43.47 -0.52
N GLY A 97 11.07 -43.11 -0.49
CA GLY A 97 10.35 -42.62 -1.66
C GLY A 97 10.51 -41.11 -1.80
N PHE A 98 10.35 -40.63 -3.02
CA PHE A 98 10.13 -39.21 -3.30
C PHE A 98 8.69 -39.04 -3.76
N LEU A 99 7.93 -38.15 -3.11
CA LEU A 99 6.58 -37.78 -3.53
C LEU A 99 6.58 -36.34 -4.02
N TYR A 100 6.34 -36.16 -5.30
CA TYR A 100 6.05 -34.86 -5.89
C TYR A 100 4.54 -34.64 -5.97
N ILE A 101 4.04 -33.60 -5.30
CA ILE A 101 2.63 -33.21 -5.35
C ILE A 101 2.42 -32.32 -6.59
N GLY A 102 1.80 -32.91 -7.61
CA GLY A 102 1.55 -32.31 -8.91
C GLY A 102 0.14 -31.75 -9.08
N GLY A 103 0.00 -30.87 -10.08
CA GLY A 103 -1.30 -30.34 -10.49
C GLY A 103 -2.05 -31.27 -11.45
N GLY A 104 -3.05 -30.73 -12.14
CA GLY A 104 -3.82 -31.43 -13.16
C GLY A 104 -5.33 -31.26 -12.96
N SER A 105 -6.10 -31.88 -13.85
CA SER A 105 -7.57 -31.79 -13.83
C SER A 105 -8.20 -33.16 -14.06
N ASN A 106 -9.33 -33.38 -13.40
CA ASN A 106 -10.21 -34.52 -13.58
C ASN A 106 -10.98 -34.44 -14.91
N GLY A 107 -11.64 -35.54 -15.27
CA GLY A 107 -12.45 -35.65 -16.49
C GLY A 107 -11.64 -35.91 -17.77
N ARG A 108 -10.34 -36.20 -17.63
CA ARG A 108 -9.47 -36.68 -18.72
C ARG A 108 -9.05 -38.12 -18.45
N SER A 109 -8.65 -38.84 -19.49
CA SER A 109 -8.02 -40.16 -19.34
C SER A 109 -6.75 -40.05 -18.51
N LEU A 110 -6.43 -41.10 -17.76
CA LEU A 110 -5.19 -41.17 -17.00
C LEU A 110 -3.96 -40.98 -17.92
N PRO A 111 -2.90 -40.32 -17.43
CA PRO A 111 -1.65 -40.18 -18.18
C PRO A 111 -1.09 -41.56 -18.55
N SER A 112 -0.49 -41.67 -19.73
CA SER A 112 0.13 -42.92 -20.20
C SER A 112 1.64 -42.99 -19.95
N LYS A 113 2.27 -41.89 -19.53
CA LYS A 113 3.72 -41.79 -19.30
C LYS A 113 4.02 -40.90 -18.10
N ALA A 114 5.17 -41.14 -17.48
CA ALA A 114 5.72 -40.28 -16.44
C ALA A 114 6.35 -39.01 -17.01
N ASP A 115 6.36 -37.96 -16.18
CA ASP A 115 7.05 -36.71 -16.48
C ASP A 115 8.58 -36.89 -16.53
N GLY A 116 9.26 -36.14 -17.41
CA GLY A 116 10.70 -36.22 -17.60
C GLY A 116 11.50 -35.91 -16.31
N MET A 117 11.04 -34.95 -15.51
CA MET A 117 11.68 -34.60 -14.23
C MET A 117 11.65 -35.76 -13.25
N MET A 118 10.50 -36.46 -13.15
CA MET A 118 10.36 -37.61 -12.24
C MET A 118 11.31 -38.73 -12.62
N ARG A 119 11.43 -39.02 -13.93
CA ARG A 119 12.37 -40.01 -14.45
C ARG A 119 13.82 -39.62 -14.16
N GLN A 120 14.18 -38.35 -14.35
CA GLN A 120 15.53 -37.85 -14.08
C GLN A 120 15.90 -37.99 -12.59
N ILE A 121 15.01 -37.58 -11.67
CA ILE A 121 15.24 -37.73 -10.23
C ILE A 121 15.36 -39.21 -9.86
N ALA A 122 14.50 -40.07 -10.40
CA ALA A 122 14.52 -41.51 -10.12
C ALA A 122 15.84 -42.14 -10.55
N MET A 123 16.30 -41.85 -11.76
CA MET A 123 17.56 -42.37 -12.30
C MET A 123 18.78 -41.80 -11.57
N ALA A 124 18.79 -40.51 -11.22
CA ALA A 124 19.91 -39.88 -10.53
C ALA A 124 20.08 -40.38 -9.08
N THR A 125 18.98 -40.68 -8.40
CA THR A 125 18.99 -41.08 -6.98
C THR A 125 18.89 -42.59 -6.78
N GLY A 126 18.41 -43.34 -7.78
CA GLY A 126 18.09 -44.76 -7.66
C GLY A 126 16.98 -45.02 -6.65
N THR A 127 15.97 -44.15 -6.58
CA THR A 127 14.85 -44.28 -5.63
C THR A 127 13.51 -44.28 -6.37
N VAL A 128 12.46 -44.75 -5.69
CA VAL A 128 11.09 -44.65 -6.22
C VAL A 128 10.68 -43.19 -6.17
N VAL A 129 10.38 -42.63 -7.33
CA VAL A 129 9.87 -41.27 -7.46
C VAL A 129 8.42 -41.33 -7.91
N SER A 130 7.54 -40.65 -7.20
CA SER A 130 6.11 -40.65 -7.46
C SER A 130 5.58 -39.24 -7.68
N GLU A 131 4.67 -39.09 -8.64
CA GLU A 131 3.91 -37.86 -8.87
C GLU A 131 2.44 -38.09 -8.52
N LEU A 132 1.91 -37.35 -7.55
CA LEU A 132 0.48 -37.30 -7.26
C LEU A 132 -0.13 -36.15 -8.07
N LYS A 133 -0.87 -36.45 -9.14
CA LYS A 133 -1.55 -35.42 -9.95
C LYS A 133 -2.93 -35.06 -9.40
N MET A 134 -3.52 -34.00 -9.97
CA MET A 134 -4.87 -33.51 -9.66
C MET A 134 -4.99 -33.05 -8.19
N VAL A 135 -4.00 -32.29 -7.72
CA VAL A 135 -4.02 -31.62 -6.43
C VAL A 135 -3.90 -30.10 -6.67
N PRO A 136 -4.96 -29.30 -6.44
CA PRO A 136 -6.26 -29.69 -5.89
C PRO A 136 -7.13 -30.49 -6.88
N ASN A 137 -8.13 -31.20 -6.36
CA ASN A 137 -9.00 -32.04 -7.16
C ASN A 137 -10.05 -31.20 -7.91
N GLN A 138 -9.78 -30.91 -9.18
CA GLN A 138 -10.46 -29.85 -9.93
C GLN A 138 -10.79 -30.27 -11.37
N PRO A 139 -11.56 -29.50 -12.14
CA PRO A 139 -12.44 -28.40 -11.70
C PRO A 139 -13.58 -28.91 -10.83
N LEU A 140 -14.16 -28.00 -10.04
CA LEU A 140 -15.37 -28.24 -9.25
C LEU A 140 -16.36 -27.08 -9.47
N VAL A 141 -17.65 -27.40 -9.40
CA VAL A 141 -18.76 -26.44 -9.40
C VAL A 141 -19.47 -26.55 -8.06
N PHE A 142 -19.72 -25.41 -7.42
CA PHE A 142 -20.35 -25.38 -6.09
C PHE A 142 -21.80 -24.94 -6.18
N GLY A 143 -22.68 -25.66 -5.48
CA GLY A 143 -24.13 -25.51 -5.58
C GLY A 143 -24.60 -25.64 -7.04
N GLN A 144 -25.34 -24.63 -7.51
CA GLN A 144 -25.87 -24.57 -8.89
C GLN A 144 -25.43 -23.29 -9.62
N ASP A 145 -24.29 -22.72 -9.26
CA ASP A 145 -23.82 -21.46 -9.85
C ASP A 145 -23.22 -21.63 -11.28
N GLY A 146 -22.94 -22.87 -11.69
CA GLY A 146 -22.39 -23.21 -13.00
C GLY A 146 -20.92 -22.81 -13.20
N GLN A 147 -20.23 -22.28 -12.18
CA GLN A 147 -18.86 -21.79 -12.29
C GLN A 147 -17.85 -22.88 -11.97
N ARG A 148 -17.07 -23.29 -12.98
CA ARG A 148 -15.99 -24.29 -12.84
C ARG A 148 -14.75 -23.63 -12.26
N ARG A 149 -14.42 -23.96 -11.01
CA ARG A 149 -13.28 -23.39 -10.29
C ARG A 149 -12.06 -24.30 -10.33
N VAL A 150 -10.88 -23.71 -10.50
CA VAL A 150 -9.58 -24.39 -10.61
C VAL A 150 -8.48 -23.64 -9.85
N GLU A 151 -7.41 -24.32 -9.48
CA GLU A 151 -6.18 -23.73 -8.93
C GLU A 151 -6.47 -22.73 -7.80
N ASP A 152 -5.96 -21.49 -7.86
CA ASP A 152 -6.17 -20.49 -6.82
C ASP A 152 -7.62 -19.96 -6.75
N ASP A 153 -8.40 -20.07 -7.82
CA ASP A 153 -9.84 -19.72 -7.80
C ASP A 153 -10.60 -20.69 -6.87
N LEU A 154 -10.31 -21.99 -6.96
CA LEU A 154 -10.83 -22.98 -6.02
C LEU A 154 -10.38 -22.69 -4.58
N VAL A 155 -9.09 -22.39 -4.36
CA VAL A 155 -8.57 -22.08 -3.02
C VAL A 155 -9.25 -20.83 -2.45
N GLY A 156 -9.27 -19.73 -3.21
CA GLY A 156 -9.89 -18.46 -2.82
C GLY A 156 -11.38 -18.60 -2.50
N TYR A 157 -12.13 -19.33 -3.31
CA TYR A 157 -13.55 -19.62 -3.04
C TYR A 157 -13.74 -20.36 -1.72
N THR A 158 -12.93 -21.38 -1.45
CA THR A 158 -13.06 -22.12 -0.20
C THR A 158 -12.64 -21.33 1.04
N TRP A 159 -11.74 -20.36 0.89
CA TRP A 159 -11.42 -19.42 1.96
C TRP A 159 -12.58 -18.48 2.21
N ASP A 160 -13.22 -17.96 1.16
CA ASP A 160 -14.43 -17.14 1.28
C ASP A 160 -15.53 -17.89 2.05
N LYS A 161 -15.79 -19.15 1.68
CA LYS A 161 -16.75 -20.00 2.40
C LYS A 161 -16.39 -20.25 3.85
N TYR A 162 -15.11 -20.38 4.18
CA TYR A 162 -14.68 -20.44 5.58
C TYR A 162 -14.95 -19.13 6.32
N LEU A 163 -14.65 -17.98 5.71
CA LEU A 163 -14.91 -16.67 6.32
C LEU A 163 -16.41 -16.45 6.56
N GLU A 164 -17.28 -16.91 5.65
CA GLU A 164 -18.74 -16.86 5.79
C GLU A 164 -19.25 -17.79 6.91
N THR A 165 -18.85 -19.06 6.89
CA THR A 165 -19.49 -20.12 7.69
C THR A 165 -18.76 -20.46 8.99
N GLY A 166 -17.45 -20.27 9.03
CA GLY A 166 -16.57 -20.75 10.10
C GLY A 166 -16.30 -22.27 10.08
N ASP A 167 -16.81 -23.02 9.11
CA ASP A 167 -16.62 -24.48 9.06
C ASP A 167 -15.20 -24.85 8.57
N PRO A 168 -14.35 -25.45 9.44
CA PRO A 168 -12.94 -25.73 9.15
C PRO A 168 -12.72 -26.83 8.11
N THR A 169 -13.78 -27.47 7.61
CA THR A 169 -13.69 -28.44 6.52
C THR A 169 -13.83 -27.81 5.14
N TRP A 170 -14.14 -26.51 5.06
CA TRP A 170 -14.18 -25.76 3.79
C TRP A 170 -12.83 -25.58 3.11
N PRO A 171 -11.73 -25.18 3.78
CA PRO A 171 -10.50 -24.87 3.05
C PRO A 171 -9.97 -26.09 2.26
N ALA A 172 -9.87 -25.96 0.93
CA ALA A 172 -9.41 -27.03 0.03
C ALA A 172 -8.00 -27.56 0.38
N ARG A 173 -7.23 -26.79 1.16
CA ARG A 173 -5.92 -27.20 1.69
C ARG A 173 -5.99 -28.52 2.46
N ASN A 174 -7.04 -28.74 3.24
CA ASN A 174 -7.18 -29.94 4.08
C ASN A 174 -7.29 -31.23 3.25
N PRO A 175 -8.22 -31.35 2.29
CA PRO A 175 -8.26 -32.52 1.40
C PRO A 175 -7.01 -32.67 0.54
N MET A 176 -6.33 -31.58 0.13
CA MET A 176 -5.04 -31.68 -0.57
C MET A 176 -3.97 -32.39 0.27
N VAL A 177 -3.85 -32.06 1.56
CA VAL A 177 -2.90 -32.70 2.48
C VAL A 177 -3.25 -34.17 2.69
N LYS A 178 -4.55 -34.47 2.85
CA LYS A 178 -5.02 -35.86 2.98
C LYS A 178 -4.72 -36.68 1.72
N SER A 179 -4.87 -36.13 0.53
CA SER A 179 -4.51 -36.81 -0.73
C SER A 179 -3.01 -37.16 -0.79
N ALA A 180 -2.13 -36.28 -0.32
CA ALA A 180 -0.69 -36.57 -0.25
C ALA A 180 -0.37 -37.71 0.74
N VAL A 181 -1.03 -37.73 1.89
CA VAL A 181 -0.90 -38.83 2.88
C VAL A 181 -1.38 -40.16 2.29
N ARG A 182 -2.55 -40.16 1.63
CA ARG A 182 -3.08 -41.36 0.97
C ARG A 182 -2.23 -41.81 -0.22
N ALA A 183 -1.58 -40.90 -0.93
CA ALA A 183 -0.64 -41.25 -1.98
C ALA A 183 0.57 -42.00 -1.42
N MET A 184 1.12 -41.59 -0.26
CA MET A 184 2.21 -42.32 0.39
C MET A 184 1.78 -43.74 0.81
N ASP A 185 0.54 -43.91 1.27
CA ASP A 185 -0.02 -45.24 1.56
C ASP A 185 -0.09 -46.11 0.29
N THR A 186 -0.60 -45.52 -0.80
CA THR A 186 -0.73 -46.20 -2.08
C THR A 186 0.64 -46.56 -2.67
N VAL A 187 1.63 -45.66 -2.63
CA VAL A 187 3.01 -45.97 -3.05
C VAL A 187 3.57 -47.13 -2.26
N THR A 188 3.41 -47.12 -0.93
CA THR A 188 3.87 -48.21 -0.06
C THR A 188 3.23 -49.54 -0.46
N ALA A 189 1.92 -49.54 -0.72
CA ALA A 189 1.18 -50.75 -1.10
C ALA A 189 1.55 -51.26 -2.51
N VAL A 190 1.70 -50.37 -3.49
CA VAL A 190 2.09 -50.72 -4.87
C VAL A 190 3.51 -51.27 -4.92
N MET A 191 4.43 -50.68 -4.16
CA MET A 191 5.82 -51.15 -4.07
C MET A 191 5.92 -52.54 -3.42
N ALA A 192 5.08 -52.82 -2.42
CA ALA A 192 5.01 -54.13 -1.78
C ALA A 192 4.38 -55.22 -2.69
N ALA A 193 3.59 -54.83 -3.69
CA ALA A 193 2.99 -55.74 -4.66
C ALA A 193 4.01 -56.22 -5.71
N GLU A 194 3.61 -57.22 -6.51
CA GLU A 194 4.47 -57.77 -7.58
C GLU A 194 4.86 -56.72 -8.62
N VAL A 195 3.94 -55.81 -8.97
CA VAL A 195 4.19 -54.74 -9.94
C VAL A 195 5.32 -53.79 -9.52
N GLY A 196 5.46 -53.55 -8.21
CA GLY A 196 6.54 -52.73 -7.64
C GLY A 196 7.79 -53.52 -7.27
N GLY A 197 7.85 -54.82 -7.59
CA GLY A 197 9.02 -55.65 -7.31
C GLY A 197 9.16 -56.10 -5.86
N ARG A 198 8.07 -56.07 -5.07
CA ARG A 198 8.02 -56.48 -3.65
C ARG A 198 9.06 -55.76 -2.78
N GLN A 199 9.21 -54.46 -3.00
CA GLN A 199 10.16 -53.60 -2.30
C GLN A 199 9.45 -52.83 -1.18
N GLU A 200 10.20 -52.44 -0.15
CA GLU A 200 9.67 -51.60 0.93
C GLU A 200 9.99 -50.13 0.68
N VAL A 201 8.97 -49.28 0.83
CA VAL A 201 9.11 -47.82 0.93
C VAL A 201 8.48 -47.38 2.24
N LYS A 202 9.28 -46.84 3.17
CA LYS A 202 8.86 -46.56 4.56
C LYS A 202 8.84 -45.09 4.92
N ARG A 203 9.68 -44.31 4.25
CA ARG A 203 9.93 -42.90 4.53
C ARG A 203 9.90 -42.12 3.23
N PHE A 204 9.55 -40.84 3.32
CA PHE A 204 9.35 -40.01 2.14
C PHE A 204 10.05 -38.66 2.27
N VAL A 205 10.62 -38.20 1.17
CA VAL A 205 10.83 -36.77 0.95
C VAL A 205 9.67 -36.27 0.10
N VAL A 206 9.02 -35.20 0.54
CA VAL A 206 7.84 -34.63 -0.13
C VAL A 206 8.22 -33.29 -0.74
N ALA A 207 7.81 -33.07 -1.99
CA ALA A 207 8.06 -31.86 -2.73
C ALA A 207 6.81 -31.42 -3.50
N GLY A 208 6.73 -30.14 -3.85
CA GLY A 208 5.66 -29.64 -4.70
C GLY A 208 5.82 -28.14 -4.94
N GLY A 209 5.35 -27.69 -6.10
CA GLY A 209 5.37 -26.28 -6.49
C GLY A 209 4.11 -25.52 -6.06
N SER A 210 4.25 -24.23 -5.78
CA SER A 210 3.14 -23.30 -5.56
C SER A 210 2.28 -23.74 -4.37
N LYS A 211 0.96 -23.73 -4.52
CA LYS A 211 -0.02 -24.31 -3.59
C LYS A 211 0.29 -25.76 -3.21
N ARG A 212 0.96 -26.55 -4.05
CA ARG A 212 1.36 -27.93 -3.70
C ARG A 212 2.63 -27.93 -2.84
N GLY A 213 3.46 -26.90 -2.94
CA GLY A 213 4.51 -26.60 -1.96
C GLY A 213 3.95 -26.20 -0.60
N TRP A 214 2.85 -25.45 -0.60
CA TRP A 214 2.10 -25.18 0.64
C TRP A 214 1.58 -26.49 1.26
N THR A 215 1.01 -27.38 0.44
CA THR A 215 0.60 -28.72 0.88
C THR A 215 1.80 -29.53 1.38
N THR A 216 2.96 -29.45 0.74
CA THR A 216 4.20 -30.13 1.15
C THR A 216 4.59 -29.77 2.58
N TRP A 217 4.56 -28.49 2.93
CA TRP A 217 4.80 -28.04 4.30
C TRP A 217 3.86 -28.71 5.30
N LEU A 218 2.54 -28.65 5.04
CA LEU A 218 1.55 -29.21 5.96
C LEU A 218 1.61 -30.74 6.02
N THR A 219 1.88 -31.43 4.90
CA THR A 219 2.11 -32.87 4.88
C THR A 219 3.29 -33.25 5.78
N GLY A 220 4.40 -32.49 5.73
CA GLY A 220 5.53 -32.68 6.65
C GLY A 220 5.19 -32.41 8.11
N ALA A 221 4.23 -31.53 8.40
CA ALA A 221 3.80 -31.24 9.77
C ALA A 221 2.87 -32.31 10.37
N VAL A 222 2.17 -33.10 9.55
CA VAL A 222 1.10 -34.01 10.01
C VAL A 222 1.42 -35.51 9.82
N ASP A 223 2.42 -35.87 9.01
CA ASP A 223 2.78 -37.28 8.76
C ASP A 223 4.25 -37.56 9.10
N GLN A 224 4.47 -38.48 10.05
CA GLN A 224 5.78 -38.81 10.58
C GLN A 224 6.68 -39.60 9.61
N ARG A 225 6.13 -40.12 8.50
CA ARG A 225 6.94 -40.78 7.46
C ARG A 225 7.75 -39.77 6.65
N VAL A 226 7.40 -38.47 6.72
CA VAL A 226 8.09 -37.41 6.00
C VAL A 226 9.40 -37.08 6.71
N VAL A 227 10.51 -37.48 6.09
CA VAL A 227 11.87 -37.29 6.62
C VAL A 227 12.60 -36.10 6.01
N GLY A 228 11.98 -35.42 5.05
CA GLY A 228 12.45 -34.16 4.49
C GLY A 228 11.40 -33.53 3.59
N ILE A 229 11.45 -32.21 3.43
CA ILE A 229 10.51 -31.48 2.56
C ILE A 229 11.22 -30.51 1.62
N ILE A 230 10.65 -30.34 0.43
CA ILE A 230 11.10 -29.39 -0.58
C ILE A 230 9.90 -28.58 -1.08
N PRO A 231 9.41 -27.62 -0.28
CA PRO A 231 8.42 -26.67 -0.75
C PRO A 231 9.04 -25.78 -1.83
N VAL A 232 8.44 -25.78 -3.01
CA VAL A 232 8.93 -25.03 -4.17
C VAL A 232 8.01 -23.86 -4.46
N VAL A 233 8.57 -22.67 -4.68
CA VAL A 233 7.91 -21.41 -5.09
C VAL A 233 6.67 -21.07 -4.26
N ILE A 234 6.82 -21.05 -2.93
CA ILE A 234 5.72 -20.76 -1.99
C ILE A 234 6.20 -19.88 -0.83
N ASP A 235 6.80 -18.75 -1.19
CA ASP A 235 7.46 -17.84 -0.26
C ASP A 235 6.48 -16.92 0.50
N VAL A 236 5.51 -17.51 1.19
CA VAL A 236 4.38 -16.79 1.82
C VAL A 236 3.96 -17.41 3.17
N LEU A 237 4.90 -18.04 3.87
CA LEU A 237 4.65 -18.39 5.27
C LEU A 237 4.47 -17.10 6.09
N ASN A 238 3.73 -17.19 7.20
CA ASN A 238 3.32 -16.01 7.95
C ASN A 238 2.51 -15.07 7.04
N THR A 239 1.42 -15.63 6.50
CA THR A 239 0.68 -15.16 5.33
C THR A 239 0.22 -13.73 5.48
N ASP A 240 -0.29 -13.34 6.65
CA ASP A 240 -0.81 -11.99 6.89
C ASP A 240 0.28 -10.93 6.65
N VAL A 241 1.41 -11.01 7.36
CA VAL A 241 2.50 -10.04 7.19
C VAL A 241 3.13 -10.13 5.80
N SER A 242 3.26 -11.32 5.23
CA SER A 242 3.81 -11.51 3.90
C SER A 242 2.94 -10.87 2.81
N MET A 243 1.60 -11.00 2.90
CA MET A 243 0.69 -10.36 1.94
C MET A 243 0.55 -8.85 2.18
N ARG A 244 0.63 -8.36 3.42
CA ARG A 244 0.71 -6.91 3.68
C ARG A 244 1.98 -6.32 3.09
N HIS A 245 3.12 -7.00 3.26
CA HIS A 245 4.39 -6.62 2.63
C HIS A 245 4.32 -6.67 1.10
N HIS A 246 3.58 -7.63 0.53
CA HIS A 246 3.33 -7.71 -0.90
C HIS A 246 2.69 -6.44 -1.44
N PHE A 247 1.58 -6.04 -0.84
CA PHE A 247 0.90 -4.82 -1.24
C PHE A 247 1.75 -3.58 -0.97
N ALA A 248 2.37 -3.49 0.22
CA ALA A 248 3.21 -2.34 0.58
C ALA A 248 4.43 -2.18 -0.35
N SER A 249 4.92 -3.26 -0.97
CA SER A 249 6.06 -3.23 -1.88
C SER A 249 5.68 -2.96 -3.33
N TYR A 250 4.54 -3.50 -3.80
CA TYR A 250 4.12 -3.39 -5.20
C TYR A 250 3.06 -2.32 -5.45
N GLY A 251 2.21 -2.00 -4.47
CA GLY A 251 1.09 -1.07 -4.61
C GLY A 251 -0.14 -1.70 -5.27
N PHE A 252 -0.06 -3.01 -5.53
CA PHE A 252 -1.11 -3.87 -6.06
C PHE A 252 -0.95 -5.30 -5.58
N TRP A 253 -2.03 -6.04 -5.77
CA TRP A 253 -2.02 -7.49 -5.78
C TRP A 253 -1.52 -7.98 -7.13
N ALA A 254 -0.40 -8.70 -7.14
CA ALA A 254 0.18 -9.23 -8.37
C ALA A 254 -0.89 -10.04 -9.13
N PRO A 255 -0.90 -10.04 -10.49
CA PRO A 255 -1.94 -10.74 -11.24
C PRO A 255 -2.06 -12.22 -10.83
N ALA A 256 -0.93 -12.81 -10.46
CA ALA A 256 -0.81 -14.16 -9.95
C ALA A 256 -1.68 -14.43 -8.69
N VAL A 257 -1.87 -13.46 -7.79
CA VAL A 257 -2.75 -13.58 -6.62
C VAL A 257 -4.19 -13.09 -6.89
N GLY A 258 -4.53 -12.75 -8.14
CA GLY A 258 -5.80 -12.14 -8.53
C GLY A 258 -7.05 -12.94 -8.18
N ASN A 259 -6.97 -14.27 -8.14
CA ASN A 259 -8.10 -15.11 -7.71
C ASN A 259 -8.50 -14.85 -6.25
N TYR A 260 -7.55 -14.58 -5.36
CA TYR A 260 -7.85 -14.23 -3.97
C TYR A 260 -8.49 -12.83 -3.87
N VAL A 261 -8.10 -11.90 -4.76
CA VAL A 261 -8.73 -10.57 -4.87
C VAL A 261 -10.16 -10.69 -5.39
N GLN A 262 -10.41 -11.55 -6.39
CA GLN A 262 -11.74 -11.83 -6.94
C GLN A 262 -12.69 -12.36 -5.86
N HIS A 263 -12.21 -13.26 -5.01
CA HIS A 263 -12.94 -13.78 -3.84
C HIS A 263 -12.95 -12.83 -2.64
N ARG A 264 -12.55 -11.56 -2.83
CA ARG A 264 -12.52 -10.53 -1.80
C ARG A 264 -11.71 -10.88 -0.55
N ILE A 265 -10.75 -11.81 -0.65
CA ILE A 265 -9.93 -12.22 0.50
C ILE A 265 -9.01 -11.07 0.91
N MET A 266 -8.37 -10.44 -0.06
CA MET A 266 -7.38 -9.38 0.17
C MET A 266 -8.00 -8.06 0.68
N GLN A 267 -9.31 -7.87 0.51
CA GLN A 267 -10.08 -6.73 1.02
C GLN A 267 -10.65 -6.99 2.42
N ARG A 268 -10.51 -8.22 2.93
CA ARG A 268 -11.02 -8.68 4.23
C ARG A 268 -9.88 -9.06 5.18
N MET A 269 -8.72 -8.41 5.05
CA MET A 269 -7.54 -8.71 5.87
C MET A 269 -7.75 -8.50 7.37
N ASP A 270 -8.70 -7.64 7.76
CA ASP A 270 -9.06 -7.41 9.16
C ASP A 270 -10.31 -8.20 9.60
N HIS A 271 -10.76 -9.17 8.79
CA HIS A 271 -11.91 -10.01 9.12
C HIS A 271 -11.61 -10.89 10.35
N PRO A 272 -12.51 -10.96 11.34
CA PRO A 272 -12.24 -11.62 12.63
C PRO A 272 -11.93 -13.13 12.53
N ARG A 273 -12.37 -13.80 11.45
CA ARG A 273 -12.07 -15.23 11.18
C ARG A 273 -10.83 -15.48 10.33
N LEU A 274 -10.16 -14.45 9.82
CA LEU A 274 -9.01 -14.66 8.95
C LEU A 274 -7.82 -15.23 9.73
N GLU A 275 -7.61 -14.80 10.98
CA GLU A 275 -6.60 -15.38 11.86
C GLU A 275 -6.83 -16.88 12.12
N SER A 276 -8.08 -17.31 12.35
CA SER A 276 -8.40 -18.72 12.56
C SER A 276 -8.24 -19.55 11.29
N LEU A 277 -8.49 -18.97 10.11
CA LEU A 277 -8.16 -19.59 8.84
C LEU A 277 -6.65 -19.80 8.73
N TYR A 278 -5.83 -18.79 9.01
CA TYR A 278 -4.37 -18.91 8.95
C TYR A 278 -3.83 -19.94 9.96
N LYS A 279 -4.36 -19.99 11.18
CA LYS A 279 -4.01 -21.05 12.15
C LYS A 279 -4.26 -22.46 11.61
N LEU A 280 -5.25 -22.62 10.73
CA LEU A 280 -5.56 -23.89 10.09
C LEU A 280 -4.64 -24.18 8.89
N VAL A 281 -4.44 -23.21 8.01
CA VAL A 281 -3.82 -23.46 6.69
C VAL A 281 -2.38 -22.97 6.57
N ASP A 282 -1.89 -22.03 7.36
CA ASP A 282 -0.54 -21.46 7.23
C ASP A 282 0.52 -22.31 7.96
N PRO A 283 1.57 -22.80 7.27
CA PRO A 283 2.60 -23.65 7.88
C PRO A 283 3.38 -22.97 9.00
N TYR A 284 3.38 -21.64 9.05
CA TYR A 284 4.04 -20.90 10.12
C TYR A 284 3.52 -21.31 11.50
N TYR A 285 2.24 -21.64 11.64
CA TYR A 285 1.65 -22.14 12.89
C TYR A 285 2.07 -23.58 13.25
N TYR A 286 2.71 -24.28 12.33
CA TYR A 286 3.18 -25.67 12.49
C TYR A 286 4.71 -25.78 12.58
N ARG A 287 5.44 -24.66 12.59
CA ARG A 287 6.93 -24.62 12.64
C ARG A 287 7.57 -25.45 13.76
N HIS A 288 6.86 -25.66 14.86
CA HIS A 288 7.30 -26.52 15.97
C HIS A 288 7.38 -28.02 15.61
N ARG A 289 6.64 -28.45 14.58
CA ARG A 289 6.63 -29.84 14.07
C ARG A 289 7.58 -30.03 12.89
N LEU A 290 7.89 -28.95 12.19
CA LEU A 290 8.71 -28.92 10.98
C LEU A 290 10.22 -29.00 11.29
N THR A 291 10.62 -30.07 11.99
CA THR A 291 11.99 -30.27 12.50
C THR A 291 12.89 -31.09 11.57
N MET A 292 12.30 -31.80 10.61
CA MET A 292 13.03 -32.51 9.56
C MET A 292 13.82 -31.55 8.65
N PRO A 293 14.85 -32.01 7.94
CA PRO A 293 15.54 -31.21 6.93
C PRO A 293 14.58 -30.64 5.88
N LYS A 294 14.80 -29.39 5.47
CA LYS A 294 13.98 -28.73 4.46
C LYS A 294 14.81 -27.87 3.51
N LEU A 295 14.54 -27.97 2.22
CA LEU A 295 15.03 -27.07 1.20
C LEU A 295 13.88 -26.16 0.75
N VAL A 296 13.91 -24.90 1.15
CA VAL A 296 13.00 -23.87 0.67
C VAL A 296 13.54 -23.37 -0.67
N LEU A 297 12.92 -23.83 -1.76
CA LEU A 297 13.37 -23.56 -3.13
C LEU A 297 12.45 -22.53 -3.77
N ASN A 298 12.91 -21.29 -3.87
CA ASN A 298 12.15 -20.16 -4.38
C ASN A 298 12.79 -19.59 -5.65
N SER A 299 11.99 -18.85 -6.40
CA SER A 299 12.49 -18.00 -7.48
C SER A 299 12.80 -16.61 -6.93
N ALA A 300 13.92 -16.00 -7.36
CA ALA A 300 14.23 -14.60 -7.05
C ALA A 300 13.39 -13.62 -7.90
N GLY A 301 12.67 -14.12 -8.90
CA GLY A 301 11.80 -13.36 -9.80
C GLY A 301 10.38 -13.93 -9.89
N ASP A 302 9.88 -14.52 -8.81
CA ASP A 302 8.56 -15.17 -8.71
C ASP A 302 7.37 -14.23 -8.99
N GLN A 303 6.37 -14.64 -9.77
CA GLN A 303 5.19 -13.78 -10.06
C GLN A 303 4.25 -13.59 -8.86
N PHE A 304 4.25 -14.50 -7.88
CA PHE A 304 3.35 -14.50 -6.74
C PHE A 304 3.94 -13.81 -5.52
N PHE A 305 5.21 -14.06 -5.21
CA PHE A 305 5.79 -13.71 -3.91
C PHE A 305 7.07 -12.88 -4.04
N LEU A 306 7.31 -11.99 -3.09
CA LEU A 306 8.50 -11.14 -3.13
C LEU A 306 9.75 -11.93 -2.76
N PRO A 307 10.90 -11.63 -3.38
CA PRO A 307 12.14 -12.35 -3.11
C PRO A 307 12.65 -12.14 -1.67
N ASP A 308 12.21 -11.10 -0.96
CA ASP A 308 12.59 -10.84 0.43
C ASP A 308 11.59 -11.41 1.47
N SER A 309 10.60 -12.20 1.05
CA SER A 309 9.54 -12.70 1.96
C SER A 309 10.04 -13.68 3.02
N SER A 310 11.17 -14.36 2.78
CA SER A 310 11.80 -15.25 3.78
C SER A 310 12.11 -14.56 5.11
N LYS A 311 12.26 -13.23 5.13
CA LYS A 311 12.48 -12.45 6.35
C LYS A 311 11.37 -12.61 7.40
N PHE A 312 10.16 -12.99 6.99
CA PHE A 312 8.99 -13.12 7.88
C PHE A 312 8.83 -14.48 8.56
N TYR A 313 9.65 -15.48 8.20
CA TYR A 313 9.52 -16.82 8.78
C TYR A 313 10.82 -17.60 8.93
N TRP A 314 11.87 -17.29 8.16
CA TRP A 314 13.08 -18.12 8.06
C TRP A 314 13.75 -18.33 9.42
N ARG A 315 13.91 -17.25 10.21
CA ARG A 315 14.56 -17.31 11.53
C ARG A 315 13.80 -18.20 12.51
N ASP A 316 12.48 -18.28 12.38
CA ASP A 316 11.62 -19.04 13.29
C ASP A 316 11.53 -20.53 12.96
N LEU A 317 11.89 -20.94 11.75
CA LEU A 317 11.94 -22.34 11.33
C LEU A 317 12.91 -23.14 12.22
N LYS A 318 12.50 -24.37 12.56
CA LYS A 318 13.25 -25.28 13.44
C LYS A 318 13.95 -26.38 12.64
N GLY A 319 14.98 -26.99 13.23
CA GLY A 319 15.77 -28.05 12.60
C GLY A 319 16.57 -27.60 11.37
N PRO A 320 17.23 -28.54 10.67
CA PRO A 320 18.02 -28.21 9.49
C PRO A 320 17.17 -27.54 8.42
N LYS A 321 17.64 -26.42 7.90
CA LYS A 321 16.93 -25.59 6.93
C LYS A 321 17.92 -25.02 5.92
N TYR A 322 17.54 -25.09 4.66
CA TYR A 322 18.33 -24.64 3.54
C TYR A 322 17.46 -23.76 2.65
N LEU A 323 17.97 -22.60 2.25
CA LEU A 323 17.28 -21.67 1.39
C LEU A 323 17.96 -21.66 0.03
N ARG A 324 17.18 -21.59 -1.04
CA ARG A 324 17.68 -21.46 -2.40
C ARG A 324 16.75 -20.53 -3.16
N TYR A 325 17.19 -19.30 -3.39
CA TYR A 325 16.63 -18.45 -4.42
C TYR A 325 17.35 -18.69 -5.74
N VAL A 326 16.61 -19.06 -6.78
CA VAL A 326 17.15 -19.21 -8.13
C VAL A 326 17.12 -17.83 -8.82
N PRO A 327 18.25 -17.28 -9.27
CA PRO A 327 18.29 -16.00 -9.98
C PRO A 327 17.69 -16.14 -11.38
N ASN A 328 17.12 -15.05 -11.90
CA ASN A 328 16.65 -14.97 -13.29
C ASN A 328 15.63 -16.06 -13.70
N SER A 329 14.85 -16.54 -12.74
CA SER A 329 13.79 -17.52 -12.94
C SER A 329 12.43 -16.91 -12.62
N ASP A 330 11.36 -17.58 -13.05
CA ASP A 330 9.98 -17.26 -12.68
C ASP A 330 9.39 -18.37 -11.77
N HIS A 331 8.09 -18.34 -11.52
CA HIS A 331 7.37 -19.32 -10.69
C HIS A 331 7.43 -20.74 -11.24
N GLY A 332 7.72 -20.93 -12.54
CA GLY A 332 7.90 -22.25 -13.13
C GLY A 332 9.27 -22.88 -12.85
N LEU A 333 10.29 -22.04 -12.61
CA LEU A 333 11.70 -22.44 -12.53
C LEU A 333 12.22 -23.18 -13.78
N ASP A 334 11.53 -23.04 -14.92
CA ASP A 334 11.87 -23.76 -16.15
C ASP A 334 13.25 -23.35 -16.68
N GLY A 335 14.03 -24.32 -17.16
CA GLY A 335 15.36 -24.09 -17.72
C GLY A 335 16.44 -23.68 -16.71
N THR A 336 16.19 -23.88 -15.42
CA THR A 336 17.12 -23.57 -14.32
C THR A 336 17.75 -24.83 -13.71
N ASP A 337 18.62 -24.65 -12.72
CA ASP A 337 19.21 -25.74 -11.91
C ASP A 337 18.36 -26.16 -10.70
N ALA A 338 17.04 -25.92 -10.75
CA ALA A 338 16.11 -26.28 -9.69
C ALA A 338 16.03 -27.80 -9.47
N VAL A 339 16.02 -28.60 -10.54
CA VAL A 339 15.98 -30.07 -10.45
C VAL A 339 17.28 -30.59 -9.84
N GLU A 340 18.42 -30.02 -10.22
CA GLU A 340 19.72 -30.32 -9.65
C GLU A 340 19.76 -29.97 -8.16
N SER A 341 19.17 -28.85 -7.75
CA SER A 341 19.03 -28.47 -6.34
C SER A 341 18.19 -29.49 -5.56
N ILE A 342 17.08 -29.98 -6.14
CA ILE A 342 16.25 -31.05 -5.58
C ILE A 342 17.07 -32.34 -5.44
N VAL A 343 17.77 -32.76 -6.49
CA VAL A 343 18.58 -33.99 -6.51
C VAL A 343 19.71 -33.91 -5.50
N ALA A 344 20.43 -32.78 -5.41
CA ALA A 344 21.52 -32.59 -4.47
C ALA A 344 21.02 -32.66 -3.02
N PHE A 345 19.98 -31.91 -2.67
CA PHE A 345 19.40 -31.93 -1.33
C PHE A 345 18.82 -33.30 -0.99
N TYR A 346 18.04 -33.90 -1.89
CA TYR A 346 17.47 -35.22 -1.65
C TYR A 346 18.57 -36.27 -1.42
N SER A 347 19.67 -36.21 -2.18
CA SER A 347 20.84 -37.05 -1.97
C SER A 347 21.42 -36.89 -0.55
N THR A 348 21.48 -35.68 0.01
CA THR A 348 21.94 -35.47 1.41
C THR A 348 21.06 -36.21 2.42
N VAL A 349 19.73 -36.16 2.22
CA VAL A 349 18.75 -36.88 3.06
C VAL A 349 18.90 -38.40 2.91
N LEU A 350 19.16 -38.89 1.69
CA LEU A 350 19.41 -40.31 1.44
C LEU A 350 20.70 -40.80 2.10
N MET A 351 21.75 -39.98 2.08
CA MET A 351 23.02 -40.29 2.74
C MET A 351 22.97 -40.19 4.27
N GLY A 352 21.89 -39.65 4.85
CA GLY A 352 21.76 -39.45 6.29
C GLY A 352 22.82 -38.51 6.86
N ARG A 353 23.27 -37.54 6.06
CA ARG A 353 24.30 -36.57 6.45
C ARG A 353 23.66 -35.21 6.71
N ASP A 354 24.18 -34.50 7.70
CA ASP A 354 23.90 -33.08 7.84
C ASP A 354 24.45 -32.35 6.62
N GLY A 355 23.62 -31.47 6.06
CA GLY A 355 24.06 -30.57 4.98
C GLY A 355 24.97 -29.46 5.53
N PRO A 356 25.53 -28.63 4.62
CA PRO A 356 26.41 -27.53 5.00
C PRO A 356 25.73 -26.58 5.99
N GLN A 357 26.44 -26.20 7.05
CA GLN A 357 25.99 -25.21 8.03
C GLN A 357 26.48 -23.83 7.63
N TYR A 358 25.53 -22.89 7.53
CA TYR A 358 25.78 -21.51 7.20
C TYR A 358 24.70 -20.62 7.82
N ASP A 359 25.06 -19.37 8.12
CA ASP A 359 24.13 -18.36 8.59
C ASP A 359 24.49 -16.99 8.03
N TRP A 360 23.58 -16.03 8.17
CA TRP A 360 23.83 -14.66 7.76
C TRP A 360 23.12 -13.63 8.64
N ALA A 361 23.73 -12.46 8.74
CA ALA A 361 23.17 -11.30 9.41
C ALA A 361 23.47 -10.03 8.61
N VAL A 362 22.63 -9.00 8.81
CA VAL A 362 22.90 -7.65 8.33
C VAL A 362 23.40 -6.84 9.51
N GLU A 363 24.62 -6.34 9.42
CA GLU A 363 25.30 -5.50 10.41
C GLU A 363 25.48 -4.10 9.82
N GLY A 364 24.63 -3.14 10.21
CA GLY A 364 24.62 -1.81 9.58
C GLY A 364 24.23 -1.91 8.10
N ASP A 365 25.15 -1.54 7.21
CA ASP A 365 24.99 -1.61 5.75
C ASP A 365 25.67 -2.84 5.12
N THR A 366 26.05 -3.84 5.91
CA THR A 366 26.83 -5.00 5.44
C THR A 366 26.12 -6.33 5.72
N LEU A 367 25.95 -7.15 4.68
CA LEU A 367 25.55 -8.54 4.79
C LEU A 367 26.79 -9.40 5.12
N VAL A 368 26.77 -10.05 6.27
CA VAL A 368 27.81 -10.97 6.74
C VAL A 368 27.31 -12.39 6.60
N VAL A 369 28.05 -13.24 5.88
CA VAL A 369 27.75 -14.66 5.70
C VAL A 369 28.87 -15.48 6.34
N GLU A 370 28.46 -16.43 7.19
CA GLU A 370 29.36 -17.34 7.89
C GLU A 370 29.07 -18.77 7.44
N THR A 371 30.13 -19.54 7.19
CA THR A 371 30.03 -20.95 6.78
C THR A 371 30.90 -21.80 7.68
N GLU A 372 30.38 -22.90 8.24
CA GLU A 372 31.20 -23.81 9.04
C GLU A 372 32.11 -24.67 8.16
N GLN A 373 31.61 -25.12 7.01
CA GLN A 373 32.38 -25.83 6.00
C GLN A 373 32.69 -24.88 4.83
N PRO A 374 33.89 -24.94 4.24
CA PRO A 374 34.23 -24.07 3.11
C PRO A 374 33.37 -24.40 1.89
N ALA A 375 32.67 -23.39 1.36
CA ALA A 375 32.03 -23.49 0.06
C ALA A 375 33.09 -23.58 -1.05
N LYS A 376 32.82 -24.34 -2.12
CA LYS A 376 33.69 -24.41 -3.30
C LYS A 376 33.71 -23.10 -4.06
N GLU A 377 32.57 -22.41 -4.09
CA GLU A 377 32.37 -21.17 -4.81
C GLU A 377 31.34 -20.33 -4.07
N VAL A 378 31.62 -19.03 -3.92
CA VAL A 378 30.70 -18.06 -3.32
C VAL A 378 30.49 -16.92 -4.28
N ARG A 379 29.22 -16.67 -4.59
CA ARG A 379 28.80 -15.62 -5.53
C ARG A 379 27.90 -14.61 -4.84
N LEU A 380 28.17 -13.34 -5.06
CA LEU A 380 27.17 -12.31 -4.83
C LEU A 380 26.27 -12.21 -6.06
N TRP A 381 24.96 -12.37 -5.87
CA TRP A 381 23.95 -12.03 -6.85
C TRP A 381 23.33 -10.68 -6.53
N GLN A 382 23.18 -9.85 -7.55
CA GLN A 382 22.53 -8.55 -7.41
C GLN A 382 21.75 -8.13 -8.66
N ALA A 383 20.64 -7.44 -8.44
CA ALA A 383 19.83 -6.79 -9.47
C ALA A 383 19.40 -5.42 -8.98
N THR A 384 19.48 -4.40 -9.85
CA THR A 384 18.94 -3.06 -9.55
C THR A 384 17.70 -2.83 -10.38
N ASN A 385 16.61 -2.41 -9.74
CA ASN A 385 15.46 -1.85 -10.41
C ASN A 385 15.34 -0.36 -10.01
N PRO A 386 15.72 0.57 -10.90
CA PRO A 386 15.67 2.00 -10.59
C PRO A 386 14.24 2.53 -10.47
N LEU A 387 13.23 1.75 -10.90
CA LEU A 387 11.88 2.25 -11.13
C LEU A 387 10.81 1.68 -10.19
N ALA A 388 11.07 0.56 -9.52
CA ALA A 388 10.09 -0.07 -8.62
C ALA A 388 10.78 -1.08 -7.70
N ARG A 389 10.21 -1.32 -6.51
CA ARG A 389 10.61 -2.44 -5.64
C ARG A 389 10.02 -3.76 -6.15
N ASP A 390 10.24 -4.05 -7.44
CA ASP A 390 9.69 -5.20 -8.16
C ASP A 390 10.81 -5.92 -8.92
N PHE A 391 11.10 -7.15 -8.49
CA PHE A 391 12.18 -7.98 -9.05
C PHE A 391 11.66 -9.19 -9.80
N ARG A 392 10.34 -9.24 -10.09
CA ARG A 392 9.73 -10.34 -10.84
C ARG A 392 10.37 -10.46 -12.22
N LEU A 393 10.58 -11.68 -12.69
CA LEU A 393 11.19 -11.91 -14.00
C LEU A 393 10.36 -11.27 -15.12
N GLU A 394 9.03 -11.32 -15.00
CA GLU A 394 8.11 -10.70 -15.97
C GLU A 394 8.20 -9.17 -16.02
N THR A 395 8.69 -8.54 -14.94
CA THR A 395 8.78 -7.07 -14.81
C THR A 395 10.18 -6.56 -15.10
N LEU A 396 11.19 -7.15 -14.45
CA LEU A 396 12.58 -6.69 -14.54
C LEU A 396 13.37 -7.39 -15.65
N GLY A 397 12.94 -8.59 -16.05
CA GLY A 397 13.73 -9.48 -16.89
C GLY A 397 14.91 -10.11 -16.13
N PRO A 398 15.75 -10.90 -16.82
CA PRO A 398 16.85 -11.65 -16.20
C PRO A 398 18.04 -10.72 -15.90
N LYS A 399 17.87 -9.83 -14.91
CA LYS A 399 18.85 -8.78 -14.56
C LYS A 399 19.69 -9.09 -13.32
N TYR A 400 19.48 -10.22 -12.65
CA TYR A 400 20.42 -10.66 -11.63
C TYR A 400 21.75 -11.00 -12.29
N THR A 401 22.78 -10.29 -11.88
CA THR A 401 24.17 -10.53 -12.26
C THR A 401 24.93 -11.09 -11.07
N SER A 402 26.00 -11.83 -11.33
CA SER A 402 26.85 -12.34 -10.24
C SER A 402 28.31 -12.05 -10.43
N GLU A 403 28.99 -11.96 -9.29
CA GLU A 403 30.44 -11.91 -9.18
C GLU A 403 30.92 -12.86 -8.09
N LEU A 404 32.15 -13.34 -8.22
CA LEU A 404 32.79 -14.14 -7.19
C LEU A 404 33.22 -13.25 -6.03
N ILE A 405 32.97 -13.69 -4.81
CA ILE A 405 33.42 -13.00 -3.60
C ILE A 405 34.33 -13.91 -2.77
N ALA A 406 35.35 -13.32 -2.16
CA ALA A 406 36.28 -14.00 -1.29
C ALA A 406 35.89 -13.82 0.17
N ALA A 407 36.26 -14.79 1.01
CA ALA A 407 36.24 -14.60 2.45
C ALA A 407 37.31 -13.59 2.87
N ASP A 408 37.04 -12.83 3.92
CA ASP A 408 38.02 -11.99 4.59
C ASP A 408 38.96 -12.81 5.51
N ASP A 409 39.84 -12.10 6.23
CA ASP A 409 40.83 -12.69 7.13
C ASP A 409 40.21 -13.52 8.28
N ASP A 410 38.94 -13.27 8.63
CA ASP A 410 38.20 -14.05 9.63
C ASP A 410 37.49 -15.27 9.01
N GLY A 411 37.61 -15.49 7.70
CA GLY A 411 36.89 -16.54 6.97
C GLY A 411 35.42 -16.21 6.71
N ARG A 412 35.02 -14.94 6.84
CA ARG A 412 33.62 -14.49 6.63
C ARG A 412 33.47 -13.80 5.29
N TYR A 413 32.27 -13.85 4.70
CA TYR A 413 31.98 -13.13 3.47
C TYR A 413 31.19 -11.87 3.82
N ARG A 414 31.78 -10.69 3.55
CA ARG A 414 31.18 -9.40 3.85
C ARG A 414 30.83 -8.66 2.57
N VAL A 415 29.54 -8.39 2.39
CA VAL A 415 29.00 -7.70 1.22
C VAL A 415 28.38 -6.39 1.65
N LYS A 416 28.89 -5.28 1.14
CA LYS A 416 28.28 -3.96 1.37
C LYS A 416 26.98 -3.85 0.57
N LEU A 417 25.87 -3.62 1.26
CA LEU A 417 24.55 -3.40 0.68
C LEU A 417 24.39 -1.94 0.28
N ALA A 418 25.10 -1.53 -0.78
CA ALA A 418 25.01 -0.17 -1.28
C ALA A 418 23.59 0.15 -1.76
N VAL A 419 23.00 1.20 -1.19
CA VAL A 419 21.76 1.82 -1.68
C VAL A 419 22.06 2.43 -3.05
N PRO A 420 21.29 2.08 -4.11
CA PRO A 420 21.49 2.71 -5.42
C PRO A 420 21.08 4.19 -5.38
N ASP A 421 21.64 5.00 -6.28
CA ASP A 421 21.26 6.42 -6.41
C ASP A 421 19.77 6.60 -6.72
N GLU A 422 19.17 5.64 -7.45
CA GLU A 422 17.74 5.58 -7.78
C GLU A 422 17.17 4.16 -7.56
N GLY A 423 15.96 4.07 -7.02
CA GLY A 423 15.18 2.84 -6.87
C GLY A 423 15.71 1.86 -5.83
N TRP A 424 15.66 0.55 -6.14
CA TRP A 424 16.03 -0.53 -5.23
C TRP A 424 17.06 -1.47 -5.83
N ARG A 425 17.93 -2.01 -4.97
CA ARG A 425 18.82 -3.10 -5.32
C ARG A 425 18.58 -4.32 -4.42
N ALA A 426 18.36 -5.46 -5.05
CA ALA A 426 18.30 -6.76 -4.40
C ALA A 426 19.68 -7.41 -4.39
N TYR A 427 20.06 -8.00 -3.25
CA TYR A 427 21.31 -8.72 -3.04
C TYR A 427 21.04 -10.07 -2.37
N PHE A 428 21.76 -11.11 -2.77
CA PHE A 428 21.87 -12.35 -1.99
C PHE A 428 23.16 -13.09 -2.35
N VAL A 429 23.66 -13.90 -1.42
CA VAL A 429 24.88 -14.71 -1.65
C VAL A 429 24.49 -16.14 -1.97
N GLU A 430 25.05 -16.70 -3.04
CA GLU A 430 24.96 -18.12 -3.39
C GLU A 430 26.25 -18.85 -2.96
N LEU A 431 26.06 -20.01 -2.34
CA LEU A 431 27.10 -20.89 -1.82
C LEU A 431 26.99 -22.22 -2.54
N THR A 432 28.06 -22.63 -3.24
CA THR A 432 28.13 -23.92 -3.92
C THR A 432 28.93 -24.92 -3.10
N TYR A 433 28.31 -26.05 -2.76
CA TYR A 433 28.92 -27.13 -1.99
C TYR A 433 28.96 -28.42 -2.80
N ASP A 434 30.04 -29.17 -2.62
CA ASP A 434 30.08 -30.57 -3.02
C ASP A 434 29.68 -31.43 -1.83
N VAL A 435 28.50 -32.02 -1.95
CA VAL A 435 27.91 -32.87 -0.91
C VAL A 435 28.07 -34.36 -1.25
N GLY A 436 28.85 -34.72 -2.28
CA GLY A 436 28.99 -36.08 -2.77
C GLY A 436 27.78 -36.60 -3.55
N ALA A 437 26.91 -35.69 -4.01
CA ALA A 437 25.80 -35.98 -4.92
C ALA A 437 26.26 -35.89 -6.39
N PRO A 438 25.47 -36.41 -7.36
CA PRO A 438 25.81 -36.31 -8.79
C PRO A 438 25.96 -34.88 -9.32
N VAL A 439 25.37 -33.92 -8.61
CA VAL A 439 25.38 -32.48 -8.91
C VAL A 439 25.64 -31.70 -7.61
N PRO A 440 26.31 -30.54 -7.67
CA PRO A 440 26.60 -29.76 -6.47
C PRO A 440 25.33 -29.19 -5.83
N LEU A 441 25.36 -29.01 -4.51
CA LEU A 441 24.29 -28.35 -3.77
C LEU A 441 24.54 -26.84 -3.79
N LYS A 442 23.59 -26.07 -4.33
CA LYS A 442 23.59 -24.61 -4.28
C LYS A 442 22.60 -24.12 -3.23
N LEU A 443 23.07 -23.27 -2.34
CA LEU A 443 22.29 -22.65 -1.27
C LEU A 443 22.43 -21.13 -1.36
N THR A 444 21.51 -20.40 -0.75
CA THR A 444 21.56 -18.94 -0.73
C THR A 444 21.23 -18.37 0.65
N THR A 445 21.68 -17.14 0.90
CA THR A 445 21.06 -16.30 1.93
C THR A 445 19.64 -15.91 1.53
N GLY A 446 18.91 -15.26 2.44
CA GLY A 446 17.69 -14.53 2.09
C GLY A 446 18.02 -13.27 1.28
N VAL A 447 17.13 -12.87 0.37
CA VAL A 447 17.32 -11.66 -0.44
C VAL A 447 17.17 -10.42 0.43
N GLN A 448 18.15 -9.53 0.35
CA GLN A 448 18.16 -8.21 0.98
C GLN A 448 17.84 -7.16 -0.08
N VAL A 449 16.84 -6.31 0.13
CA VAL A 449 16.47 -5.27 -0.82
C VAL A 449 16.64 -3.90 -0.17
N VAL A 450 17.55 -3.09 -0.72
CA VAL A 450 17.89 -1.75 -0.20
C VAL A 450 17.50 -0.65 -1.20
N PRO A 451 17.03 0.52 -0.74
CA PRO A 451 16.74 0.83 0.66
C PRO A 451 15.57 -0.04 1.16
N ASP A 452 15.55 -0.39 2.45
CA ASP A 452 14.45 -1.19 3.02
C ASP A 452 13.23 -0.30 3.32
N VAL A 453 12.73 0.32 2.25
CA VAL A 453 11.53 1.14 2.22
C VAL A 453 10.57 0.48 1.26
N VAL A 454 9.32 0.36 1.69
CA VAL A 454 8.20 -0.19 0.91
C VAL A 454 7.36 1.00 0.41
N PRO A 455 7.28 1.25 -0.91
CA PRO A 455 6.71 2.50 -1.47
C PRO A 455 5.25 2.79 -1.09
N PHE A 456 4.52 1.77 -0.63
CA PHE A 456 3.05 1.78 -0.54
C PHE A 456 2.52 1.49 0.83
N ALA A 457 3.35 1.63 1.87
CA ALA A 457 2.90 1.40 3.24
C ALA A 457 1.66 2.24 3.62
N GLU A 458 1.51 3.43 3.04
CA GLU A 458 0.40 4.36 3.31
C GLU A 458 -0.84 4.10 2.43
N LYS A 459 -0.76 3.26 1.39
CA LYS A 459 -1.91 2.93 0.54
C LYS A 459 -2.80 1.87 1.20
N LEU A 460 -4.12 2.06 1.10
CA LEU A 460 -5.11 1.15 1.68
C LEU A 460 -5.33 -0.10 0.80
N VAL A 461 -5.17 -1.29 1.38
CA VAL A 461 -5.35 -2.61 0.74
C VAL A 461 -6.74 -2.87 0.14
N GLY A 462 -7.75 -2.10 0.57
CA GLY A 462 -9.15 -2.22 0.14
C GLY A 462 -9.49 -1.46 -1.14
N LEU A 463 -8.55 -0.70 -1.72
CA LEU A 463 -8.80 0.10 -2.93
C LEU A 463 -8.96 -0.79 -4.18
N PRO A 464 -9.78 -0.38 -5.17
CA PRO A 464 -10.03 -1.16 -6.40
C PRO A 464 -8.78 -1.29 -7.27
N ALA A 465 -8.68 -2.36 -8.07
CA ALA A 465 -7.54 -2.60 -8.97
C ALA A 465 -7.47 -1.54 -10.09
N SER A 466 -6.26 -1.05 -10.36
CA SER A 466 -5.96 -0.11 -11.44
C SER A 466 -4.74 -0.56 -12.26
N VAL A 467 -4.50 0.10 -13.38
CA VAL A 467 -3.44 -0.20 -14.36
C VAL A 467 -2.70 1.07 -14.65
N THR A 468 -1.39 1.09 -14.47
CA THR A 468 -0.54 2.23 -14.84
C THR A 468 0.35 1.87 -16.03
N VAL A 469 0.21 2.53 -17.18
CA VAL A 469 1.19 2.52 -18.27
C VAL A 469 2.22 3.61 -18.03
N VAL A 470 3.50 3.27 -17.99
CA VAL A 470 4.61 4.21 -17.90
C VAL A 470 5.32 4.31 -19.26
N CYS A 471 5.55 5.52 -19.76
CA CYS A 471 6.25 5.73 -21.04
C CYS A 471 7.09 7.02 -21.02
N GLN A 472 8.03 7.12 -21.95
CA GLN A 472 8.75 8.37 -22.21
C GLN A 472 8.22 9.06 -23.47
N LEU A 473 8.11 10.38 -23.36
CA LEU A 473 7.72 11.27 -24.43
C LEU A 473 8.71 11.23 -25.60
N PRO A 474 8.23 11.34 -26.85
CA PRO A 474 9.10 11.68 -27.97
C PRO A 474 9.82 13.02 -27.75
N ASP A 475 11.04 13.15 -28.26
CA ASP A 475 11.83 14.38 -28.13
C ASP A 475 11.07 15.58 -28.72
N GLY A 476 10.89 16.64 -27.93
CA GLY A 476 10.19 17.85 -28.35
C GLY A 476 8.66 17.82 -28.21
N THR A 477 8.08 16.75 -27.65
CA THR A 477 6.65 16.71 -27.32
C THR A 477 6.35 17.58 -26.08
N PRO A 478 5.49 18.60 -26.18
CA PRO A 478 5.07 19.40 -25.03
C PRO A 478 4.25 18.56 -24.05
N VAL A 479 4.60 18.61 -22.77
CA VAL A 479 3.95 17.83 -21.70
C VAL A 479 2.46 18.18 -21.56
N ASP A 480 2.09 19.44 -21.80
CA ASP A 480 0.71 19.93 -21.66
C ASP A 480 -0.24 19.39 -22.77
N ALA A 481 0.29 18.98 -23.93
CA ALA A 481 -0.50 18.39 -25.01
C ALA A 481 -0.69 16.87 -24.84
N LEU A 482 0.10 16.28 -23.95
CA LEU A 482 0.23 14.85 -23.76
C LEU A 482 -1.02 14.23 -23.15
N GLU A 483 -1.59 14.82 -22.11
CA GLU A 483 -2.74 14.26 -21.39
C GLU A 483 -3.98 14.16 -22.29
N ALA A 484 -4.26 15.21 -23.06
CA ALA A 484 -5.36 15.24 -24.02
C ALA A 484 -5.15 14.28 -25.22
N GLU A 485 -3.91 14.09 -25.66
CA GLU A 485 -3.56 13.11 -26.68
C GLU A 485 -3.70 11.69 -26.15
N LEU A 486 -3.14 11.38 -24.97
CA LEU A 486 -3.20 10.07 -24.32
C LEU A 486 -4.63 9.67 -23.92
N GLN A 487 -5.48 10.60 -23.52
CA GLN A 487 -6.91 10.35 -23.30
C GLN A 487 -7.62 9.95 -24.61
N LYS A 488 -7.34 10.64 -25.73
CA LYS A 488 -7.89 10.28 -27.06
C LYS A 488 -7.35 8.93 -27.56
N LEU A 489 -6.09 8.63 -27.28
CA LEU A 489 -5.44 7.37 -27.62
C LEU A 489 -5.95 6.20 -26.76
N GLY A 490 -6.20 6.43 -25.47
CA GLY A 490 -6.86 5.50 -24.57
C GLY A 490 -8.27 5.16 -25.01
N GLN A 491 -9.03 6.16 -25.50
CA GLN A 491 -10.33 5.96 -26.15
C GLN A 491 -10.25 5.09 -27.40
N ALA A 492 -9.30 5.39 -28.31
CA ALA A 492 -9.09 4.61 -29.52
C ALA A 492 -8.61 3.16 -29.23
N GLY A 493 -7.96 2.94 -28.09
CA GLY A 493 -7.50 1.64 -27.60
C GLY A 493 -8.53 0.83 -26.80
N GLY A 494 -9.73 1.37 -26.57
CA GLY A 494 -10.82 0.68 -25.86
C GLY A 494 -10.73 0.68 -24.33
N LEU A 495 -10.08 1.69 -23.73
CA LEU A 495 -10.01 1.84 -22.27
C LEU A 495 -11.31 2.42 -21.68
N PRO A 496 -11.73 2.00 -20.46
CA PRO A 496 -12.78 2.68 -19.72
C PRO A 496 -12.27 4.06 -19.24
N THR A 497 -12.85 5.13 -19.77
CA THR A 497 -12.27 6.48 -19.68
C THR A 497 -12.67 7.30 -18.46
N LYS A 498 -13.63 6.86 -17.64
CA LYS A 498 -14.15 7.70 -16.55
C LYS A 498 -13.16 7.83 -15.36
N ASP A 499 -12.22 6.90 -15.23
CA ASP A 499 -11.29 6.79 -14.10
C ASP A 499 -9.81 6.86 -14.57
N LEU A 500 -9.54 7.45 -15.74
CA LEU A 500 -8.18 7.52 -16.33
C LEU A 500 -7.43 8.76 -15.82
N ILE A 501 -6.36 8.55 -15.07
CA ILE A 501 -5.47 9.55 -14.47
C ILE A 501 -4.15 9.55 -15.21
N VAL A 502 -3.74 10.69 -15.77
CA VAL A 502 -2.39 10.87 -16.32
C VAL A 502 -1.57 11.71 -15.34
N ARG A 503 -0.34 11.27 -15.07
CA ARG A 503 0.68 12.01 -14.30
C ARG A 503 1.99 11.98 -15.06
N HIS A 504 2.89 12.90 -14.79
CA HIS A 504 4.24 12.86 -15.36
C HIS A 504 5.28 13.33 -14.35
N VAL A 505 6.50 12.83 -14.49
CA VAL A 505 7.69 13.32 -13.79
C VAL A 505 8.79 13.50 -14.83
N GLY A 506 9.11 14.76 -15.15
CA GLY A 506 9.97 15.10 -16.30
C GLY A 506 9.40 14.58 -17.63
N ALA A 507 10.20 13.88 -18.43
CA ALA A 507 9.79 13.26 -19.69
C ALA A 507 9.06 11.91 -19.52
N THR A 508 8.89 11.43 -18.28
CA THR A 508 8.24 10.15 -17.97
C THR A 508 6.78 10.38 -17.65
N CYS A 509 5.87 9.70 -18.33
CA CYS A 509 4.43 9.78 -18.17
C CYS A 509 3.90 8.48 -17.57
N TYR A 510 2.86 8.58 -16.73
CA TYR A 510 2.15 7.53 -16.02
C TYR A 510 0.65 7.66 -16.32
N ILE A 511 0.06 6.65 -16.95
CA ILE A 511 -1.35 6.63 -17.35
C ILE A 511 -2.03 5.54 -16.51
N ASN A 512 -2.70 5.92 -15.43
CA ASN A 512 -3.42 5.04 -14.51
C ASN A 512 -4.91 4.96 -14.85
N TRP A 513 -5.56 3.80 -14.76
CA TRP A 513 -7.02 3.70 -14.79
C TRP A 513 -7.53 2.45 -14.06
N GLN A 514 -8.75 2.50 -13.52
CA GLN A 514 -9.38 1.30 -12.97
C GLN A 514 -9.69 0.29 -14.08
N SER A 515 -9.29 -0.97 -13.90
CA SER A 515 -9.53 -2.02 -14.89
C SER A 515 -10.06 -3.28 -14.21
N PRO A 516 -11.11 -3.91 -14.77
CA PRO A 516 -11.50 -5.26 -14.37
C PRO A 516 -10.30 -6.23 -14.55
N PRO A 517 -10.04 -7.12 -13.58
CA PRO A 517 -8.87 -8.01 -13.63
C PRO A 517 -8.77 -8.85 -14.91
N ASP A 518 -9.91 -9.23 -15.52
CA ASP A 518 -9.99 -10.02 -16.75
C ASP A 518 -9.68 -9.22 -18.04
N GLN A 519 -9.61 -7.89 -17.96
CA GLN A 519 -9.36 -7.02 -19.11
C GLN A 519 -7.98 -6.35 -19.11
N PHE A 520 -7.21 -6.49 -18.03
CA PHE A 520 -5.92 -5.83 -17.81
C PHE A 520 -4.97 -5.88 -19.02
N HIS A 521 -4.52 -7.08 -19.41
CA HIS A 521 -3.50 -7.23 -20.44
C HIS A 521 -3.99 -6.80 -21.82
N ARG A 522 -5.29 -6.96 -22.11
CA ARG A 522 -5.89 -6.54 -23.37
C ARG A 522 -5.87 -5.01 -23.48
N GLN A 523 -6.29 -4.34 -22.41
CA GLN A 523 -6.36 -2.88 -22.32
C GLN A 523 -4.95 -2.25 -22.35
N ALA A 524 -4.03 -2.73 -21.52
CA ALA A 524 -2.66 -2.23 -21.48
C ALA A 524 -1.88 -2.52 -22.78
N GLY A 525 -2.05 -3.72 -23.35
CA GLY A 525 -1.43 -4.12 -24.62
C GLY A 525 -1.93 -3.28 -25.81
N GLY A 526 -3.24 -3.00 -25.86
CA GLY A 526 -3.83 -2.14 -26.89
C GLY A 526 -3.26 -0.72 -26.84
N LEU A 527 -3.20 -0.12 -25.65
CA LEU A 527 -2.67 1.23 -25.46
C LEU A 527 -1.16 1.30 -25.78
N THR A 528 -0.35 0.38 -25.26
CA THR A 528 1.11 0.40 -25.50
C THR A 528 1.48 0.23 -26.98
N GLN A 529 0.76 -0.61 -27.74
CA GLN A 529 0.98 -0.76 -29.18
C GLN A 529 0.67 0.52 -29.96
N LEU A 530 -0.39 1.23 -29.55
CA LEU A 530 -0.81 2.47 -30.16
C LEU A 530 0.17 3.61 -29.85
N LEU A 531 0.64 3.73 -28.61
CA LEU A 531 1.68 4.69 -28.20
C LEU A 531 3.01 4.44 -28.94
N SER A 532 3.41 3.18 -29.09
CA SER A 532 4.62 2.84 -29.84
C SER A 532 4.58 3.33 -31.29
N ARG A 533 3.43 3.21 -31.98
CA ARG A 533 3.26 3.71 -33.36
C ARG A 533 3.37 5.23 -33.47
N GLN A 534 3.18 5.95 -32.37
CA GLN A 534 3.29 7.40 -32.31
C GLN A 534 4.65 7.90 -31.81
N GLY A 535 5.63 7.01 -31.67
CA GLY A 535 7.01 7.36 -31.37
C GLY A 535 7.35 7.45 -29.87
N TYR A 536 6.41 7.12 -28.98
CA TYR A 536 6.67 6.99 -27.54
C TYR A 536 7.65 5.86 -27.27
N ARG A 537 8.54 6.06 -26.29
CA ARG A 537 9.65 5.14 -25.97
C ARG A 537 9.51 4.62 -24.54
N ASN A 538 10.28 3.59 -24.18
CA ASN A 538 10.34 3.05 -22.82
C ASN A 538 8.97 2.68 -22.21
N LEU A 539 8.06 2.20 -23.06
CA LEU A 539 6.71 1.78 -22.69
C LEU A 539 6.74 0.52 -21.82
N ARG A 540 6.14 0.61 -20.64
CA ARG A 540 5.89 -0.50 -19.73
C ARG A 540 4.54 -0.27 -19.04
N TYR A 541 4.00 -1.27 -18.37
CA TYR A 541 2.81 -1.09 -17.56
C TYR A 541 2.87 -1.97 -16.30
N GLN A 542 2.20 -1.53 -15.25
CA GLN A 542 2.08 -2.22 -13.98
C GLN A 542 0.63 -2.22 -13.53
N LEU A 543 0.21 -3.27 -12.81
CA LEU A 543 -1.02 -3.21 -12.03
C LEU A 543 -0.78 -2.30 -10.83
N GLU A 544 -1.85 -1.73 -10.28
CA GLU A 544 -1.87 -0.90 -9.09
C GLU A 544 -3.22 -1.09 -8.37
N SER A 545 -3.41 -0.36 -7.27
CA SER A 545 -4.70 -0.26 -6.59
C SER A 545 -4.97 1.17 -6.17
N GLY A 546 -6.23 1.57 -6.25
CA GLY A 546 -6.68 2.93 -6.05
C GLY A 546 -6.58 3.81 -7.28
N ASN A 547 -7.19 4.99 -7.15
CA ASN A 547 -7.15 6.06 -8.13
C ASN A 547 -5.88 6.87 -7.89
N GLY A 548 -4.83 6.59 -8.67
CA GLY A 548 -3.59 7.36 -8.65
C GLY A 548 -2.35 6.51 -8.93
N PRO A 549 -1.55 6.82 -9.97
CA PRO A 549 -0.35 6.08 -10.29
C PRO A 549 0.65 6.16 -9.14
N THR A 550 1.34 5.06 -8.91
CA THR A 550 2.56 5.02 -8.13
C THR A 550 3.62 5.75 -8.88
N ILE A 551 4.23 6.70 -8.19
CA ILE A 551 5.46 7.34 -8.61
C ILE A 551 6.58 6.73 -7.73
N ALA A 552 7.68 6.28 -8.33
CA ALA A 552 8.73 5.55 -7.63
C ALA A 552 9.39 6.40 -6.51
N PRO A 553 9.56 5.87 -5.28
CA PRO A 553 10.34 6.51 -4.23
C PRO A 553 11.73 6.98 -4.67
N GLY A 554 12.02 8.25 -4.39
CA GLY A 554 13.12 9.03 -4.98
C GLY A 554 12.61 10.19 -5.85
N LEU A 555 11.36 10.11 -6.28
CA LEU A 555 10.58 11.21 -6.85
C LEU A 555 9.56 11.60 -5.77
N GLN A 556 9.87 12.59 -4.93
CA GLN A 556 9.02 13.05 -3.81
C GLN A 556 7.60 13.35 -4.30
N GLU A 557 6.56 13.03 -3.51
CA GLU A 557 5.99 13.98 -2.55
C GLU A 557 5.42 13.39 -1.23
N GLU A 558 5.20 14.31 -0.29
CA GLU A 558 5.13 14.29 1.18
C GLU A 558 3.87 13.60 1.83
N THR A 559 3.81 13.42 3.17
CA THR A 559 3.12 12.33 3.97
C THR A 559 2.16 12.79 5.11
N ASN A 560 1.32 11.93 5.78
CA ASN A 560 0.96 12.09 7.24
C ASN A 560 0.28 10.92 8.05
N ALA A 561 0.65 10.80 9.35
CA ALA A 561 0.02 10.11 10.51
C ALA A 561 0.02 11.04 11.78
N GLU A 562 -0.74 10.78 12.88
CA GLU A 562 -0.91 11.73 14.04
C GLU A 562 0.19 11.75 15.16
N PRO A 563 0.40 12.89 15.90
CA PRO A 563 1.67 13.26 16.60
C PRO A 563 1.64 13.46 18.15
N ALA A 564 2.82 13.67 18.77
CA ALA A 564 3.12 13.80 20.22
C ALA A 564 2.85 15.21 20.87
N GLU A 565 2.93 15.35 22.21
CA GLU A 565 2.72 16.62 22.95
C GLU A 565 3.83 17.69 22.71
N PRO A 566 3.49 18.99 22.62
CA PRO A 566 4.44 20.06 22.31
C PRO A 566 5.46 20.36 23.42
N GLN A 567 6.72 20.61 23.04
CA GLN A 567 7.84 20.88 23.96
C GLN A 567 8.39 22.31 23.76
N PRO A 568 8.58 23.12 24.82
CA PRO A 568 9.09 24.48 24.67
C PRO A 568 10.63 24.58 24.65
N SER A 569 11.12 25.67 24.08
CA SER A 569 12.48 26.19 24.31
C SER A 569 12.45 27.38 25.28
N LEU A 570 13.44 27.53 26.17
CA LEU A 570 13.50 28.62 27.16
C LEU A 570 14.51 29.69 26.72
N GLU A 571 14.07 30.94 26.60
CA GLU A 571 14.91 32.10 26.25
C GLU A 571 14.47 33.34 27.03
N ASP A 572 15.40 34.01 27.74
CA ASP A 572 15.15 35.24 28.50
C ASP A 572 13.92 35.21 29.44
N GLY A 573 13.69 34.06 30.07
CA GLY A 573 12.54 33.85 30.96
C GLY A 573 11.20 33.67 30.25
N VAL A 574 11.21 33.38 28.94
CA VAL A 574 10.05 33.06 28.11
C VAL A 574 10.19 31.63 27.57
N GLU A 575 9.17 30.81 27.75
CA GLU A 575 9.03 29.50 27.12
C GLU A 575 8.34 29.67 25.76
N TRP A 576 9.04 29.30 24.68
CA TRP A 576 8.62 29.39 23.30
C TRP A 576 8.23 28.02 22.77
N TYR A 577 7.01 27.92 22.25
CA TYR A 577 6.46 26.70 21.67
C TYR A 577 6.27 26.86 20.17
N ASP A 578 6.83 25.95 19.36
CA ASP A 578 6.57 25.89 17.91
C ASP A 578 5.11 25.50 17.68
N VAL A 579 4.42 26.26 16.83
CA VAL A 579 3.03 25.97 16.52
C VAL A 579 2.83 24.66 15.76
N GLN A 580 3.88 24.16 15.08
CA GLN A 580 3.85 22.87 14.39
C GLN A 580 3.66 21.73 15.40
N ASP A 581 4.32 21.84 16.56
CA ASP A 581 4.20 20.87 17.65
C ASP A 581 2.84 20.98 18.37
N ILE A 582 2.24 22.17 18.38
CA ILE A 582 0.89 22.39 18.93
C ILE A 582 -0.19 21.86 17.97
N GLY A 583 0.04 21.96 16.66
CA GLY A 583 -0.90 21.63 15.60
C GLY A 583 -1.55 22.87 14.98
N VAL A 584 -1.59 22.90 13.65
CA VAL A 584 -2.17 23.99 12.85
C VAL A 584 -3.51 23.56 12.25
N GLU A 585 -4.56 24.33 12.52
CA GLU A 585 -5.88 24.21 11.91
C GLU A 585 -5.95 24.97 10.59
N GLY A 586 -6.81 24.51 9.67
CA GLY A 586 -7.05 25.18 8.38
C GLY A 586 -6.02 24.84 7.29
N LYS A 587 -5.11 23.90 7.56
CA LYS A 587 -4.24 23.26 6.57
C LYS A 587 -4.90 21.97 6.05
N ALA A 588 -5.06 21.85 4.74
CA ALA A 588 -5.77 20.72 4.11
C ALA A 588 -4.86 19.57 3.69
N TRP A 589 -3.57 19.84 3.47
CA TRP A 589 -2.61 18.87 2.95
C TRP A 589 -1.41 18.76 3.89
N ALA A 590 -0.89 17.56 4.04
CA ALA A 590 0.35 17.36 4.76
C ALA A 590 1.56 17.53 3.83
N ASP A 591 1.34 17.25 2.55
CA ASP A 591 2.32 17.17 1.49
C ASP A 591 2.57 18.52 0.82
N THR A 592 3.19 19.47 1.52
CA THR A 592 3.36 20.86 1.08
C THR A 592 4.85 21.30 1.00
N GLU A 593 5.27 21.95 -0.10
CA GLU A 593 6.68 22.41 -0.31
C GLU A 593 7.25 23.22 0.87
N SER A 594 6.40 23.93 1.60
CA SER A 594 6.71 24.45 2.92
C SER A 594 5.53 24.23 3.85
N PHE A 595 5.79 24.02 5.15
CA PHE A 595 4.77 23.60 6.11
C PHE A 595 3.52 24.49 6.15
N PHE A 596 3.64 25.80 5.92
CA PHE A 596 2.53 26.75 5.96
C PHE A 596 1.92 27.08 4.58
N ASP A 597 2.26 26.33 3.54
CA ASP A 597 1.63 26.46 2.22
C ASP A 597 0.22 25.84 2.23
N ARG A 598 -0.71 26.44 1.48
CA ARG A 598 -2.13 26.07 1.46
C ARG A 598 -2.51 25.04 0.41
N LEU A 599 -1.62 24.72 -0.54
CA LEU A 599 -1.81 23.68 -1.55
C LEU A 599 -0.68 22.64 -1.44
N PRO A 600 -0.93 21.38 -1.84
CA PRO A 600 0.10 20.35 -1.79
C PRO A 600 1.20 20.65 -2.82
N ALA A 601 2.40 20.11 -2.62
CA ALA A 601 3.55 20.33 -3.48
C ALA A 601 3.23 20.02 -4.96
N LYS A 602 2.44 18.97 -5.25
CA LYS A 602 1.98 18.63 -6.61
C LYS A 602 1.23 19.77 -7.28
N ALA A 603 0.59 20.63 -6.51
CA ALA A 603 -0.19 21.72 -7.07
C ALA A 603 0.68 22.74 -7.80
N LYS A 604 1.98 22.85 -7.48
CA LYS A 604 2.92 23.77 -8.13
C LYS A 604 2.93 23.67 -9.64
N ASP A 605 2.84 22.44 -10.12
CA ASP A 605 2.83 22.13 -11.54
C ASP A 605 1.40 21.91 -12.10
N MET A 606 0.39 21.81 -11.23
CA MET A 606 -1.02 21.65 -11.65
C MET A 606 -1.77 22.98 -11.81
N VAL A 607 -1.53 23.95 -10.92
CA VAL A 607 -2.27 25.21 -10.92
C VAL A 607 -1.48 26.31 -11.61
N ARG A 608 -2.18 27.30 -12.16
CA ARG A 608 -1.55 28.46 -12.79
C ARG A 608 -0.55 29.11 -11.82
N SER A 609 0.61 29.55 -12.29
CA SER A 609 1.66 30.13 -11.43
C SER A 609 1.17 31.23 -10.46
N PRO A 610 0.20 32.10 -10.82
CA PRO A 610 -0.39 33.04 -9.86
C PRO A 610 -1.15 32.36 -8.72
N VAL A 611 -1.86 31.26 -8.97
CA VAL A 611 -2.55 30.46 -7.93
C VAL A 611 -1.51 29.83 -7.01
N TRP A 612 -0.46 29.21 -7.57
CA TRP A 612 0.62 28.63 -6.78
C TRP A 612 1.31 29.67 -5.89
N ALA A 613 1.71 30.81 -6.46
CA ALA A 613 2.37 31.87 -5.71
C ALA A 613 1.49 32.41 -4.55
N LEU A 614 0.17 32.45 -4.73
CA LEU A 614 -0.77 32.85 -3.68
C LEU A 614 -1.00 31.72 -2.66
N SER A 615 -0.90 30.45 -3.06
CA SER A 615 -1.03 29.32 -2.12
C SER A 615 0.07 29.28 -1.06
N GLN A 616 1.20 29.94 -1.31
CA GLN A 616 2.30 30.10 -0.34
C GLN A 616 2.00 31.13 0.76
N ASP A 617 0.85 31.80 0.72
CA ASP A 617 0.33 32.62 1.83
C ASP A 617 -0.36 31.73 2.86
N SER A 618 -0.32 32.09 4.14
CA SER A 618 -0.89 31.28 5.25
C SER A 618 -2.37 31.57 5.55
N ALA A 619 -3.14 32.10 4.59
CA ALA A 619 -4.46 32.65 4.86
C ALA A 619 -5.44 31.61 5.43
N GLY A 620 -6.12 31.97 6.53
CA GLY A 620 -7.11 31.11 7.18
C GLY A 620 -6.53 30.03 8.09
N MET A 621 -5.22 29.80 8.08
CA MET A 621 -4.57 28.93 9.07
C MET A 621 -4.61 29.57 10.46
N CYS A 622 -4.78 28.73 11.48
CA CYS A 622 -4.75 29.18 12.86
C CYS A 622 -4.24 28.10 13.82
N VAL A 623 -3.87 28.52 15.02
CA VAL A 623 -3.32 27.64 16.07
C VAL A 623 -4.21 27.77 17.29
N ARG A 624 -4.72 26.64 17.77
CA ARG A 624 -5.61 26.58 18.94
C ARG A 624 -4.91 25.94 20.12
N PHE A 625 -4.87 26.66 21.23
CA PHE A 625 -4.08 26.26 22.38
C PHE A 625 -4.72 26.72 23.70
N VAL A 626 -4.28 26.11 24.81
CA VAL A 626 -4.76 26.43 26.14
C VAL A 626 -3.58 26.82 27.03
N THR A 627 -3.70 27.93 27.74
CA THR A 627 -2.71 28.38 28.73
C THR A 627 -3.36 29.22 29.83
N ASP A 628 -2.69 29.33 30.98
CA ASP A 628 -3.04 30.22 32.09
C ASP A 628 -2.12 31.44 32.20
N ALA A 629 -1.23 31.62 31.22
CA ALA A 629 -0.30 32.74 31.15
C ALA A 629 -1.03 34.08 31.16
N GLN A 630 -0.56 35.00 32.00
CA GLN A 630 -1.10 36.36 32.09
C GLN A 630 -0.48 37.33 31.07
N LYS A 631 0.45 36.81 30.26
CA LYS A 631 1.23 37.52 29.26
C LYS A 631 1.51 36.57 28.10
N LEU A 632 1.31 37.04 26.87
CA LEU A 632 1.52 36.26 25.66
C LEU A 632 2.41 37.03 24.70
N ARG A 633 3.34 36.30 24.08
CA ARG A 633 4.21 36.78 23.01
C ARG A 633 4.03 35.92 21.78
N ALA A 634 4.37 36.48 20.63
CA ALA A 634 4.56 35.72 19.42
C ALA A 634 5.82 36.21 18.72
N ARG A 635 6.56 35.27 18.15
CA ARG A 635 7.62 35.57 17.19
C ARG A 635 7.39 34.78 15.92
N TRP A 636 7.57 35.42 14.77
CA TRP A 636 7.34 34.79 13.48
C TRP A 636 8.20 35.44 12.39
N SER A 637 8.58 34.61 11.42
CA SER A 637 9.33 34.99 10.23
C SER A 637 8.44 34.88 8.99
N LEU A 638 8.48 35.87 8.11
CA LEU A 638 7.66 35.96 6.91
C LEU A 638 8.44 35.57 5.65
N ARG A 639 7.76 34.98 4.68
CA ARG A 639 8.32 34.61 3.36
C ARG A 639 8.70 35.84 2.54
N ARG A 640 7.97 36.95 2.68
CA ARG A 640 8.18 38.18 1.88
C ARG A 640 8.37 39.41 2.77
N GLU A 641 9.28 40.29 2.36
CA GLU A 641 9.53 41.58 3.02
C GLU A 641 8.36 42.57 2.88
N ARG A 642 7.51 42.40 1.86
CA ARG A 642 6.35 43.27 1.64
C ARG A 642 5.30 43.01 2.72
N LEU A 643 5.16 43.95 3.66
CA LEU A 643 4.27 43.77 4.79
C LEU A 643 2.80 44.14 4.53
N ALA A 644 2.53 45.07 3.60
CA ALA A 644 1.19 45.62 3.34
C ALA A 644 0.86 45.71 1.84
N MET A 645 -0.40 46.00 1.51
CA MET A 645 -0.84 46.38 0.17
C MET A 645 -1.47 47.77 0.18
N PRO A 646 -1.54 48.50 -0.95
CA PRO A 646 -2.10 49.87 -0.96
C PRO A 646 -3.51 49.98 -0.38
N HIS A 647 -4.31 48.92 -0.50
CA HIS A 647 -5.69 48.86 -0.02
C HIS A 647 -5.84 47.99 1.24
N MET A 648 -4.78 47.35 1.76
CA MET A 648 -4.82 46.41 2.90
C MET A 648 -3.68 46.66 3.92
N PRO A 649 -3.98 46.84 5.21
CA PRO A 649 -2.97 47.17 6.20
C PRO A 649 -2.01 46.00 6.48
N ALA A 650 -0.82 46.32 6.98
CA ALA A 650 0.20 45.33 7.31
C ALA A 650 -0.27 44.30 8.35
N THR A 651 -1.11 44.72 9.29
CA THR A 651 -1.73 43.87 10.30
C THR A 651 -2.59 42.76 9.71
N GLY A 652 -3.26 43.02 8.58
CA GLY A 652 -4.04 42.03 7.83
C GLY A 652 -3.18 41.15 6.95
N ALA A 653 -2.29 41.76 6.19
CA ALA A 653 -1.50 41.06 5.18
C ALA A 653 -0.39 40.19 5.78
N SER A 654 0.28 40.65 6.86
CA SER A 654 1.51 40.05 7.41
C SER A 654 1.50 39.88 8.94
N GLY A 655 0.43 40.29 9.62
CA GLY A 655 0.30 40.19 11.08
C GLY A 655 -0.37 38.91 11.55
N VAL A 656 -0.39 38.71 12.87
CA VAL A 656 -1.10 37.61 13.53
C VAL A 656 -2.23 38.17 14.39
N ASP A 657 -3.29 37.40 14.63
CA ASP A 657 -4.49 37.91 15.30
C ASP A 657 -5.00 36.94 16.36
N LEU A 658 -4.98 37.38 17.62
CA LEU A 658 -5.22 36.54 18.78
C LEU A 658 -6.64 36.75 19.32
N TYR A 659 -7.35 35.64 19.48
CA TYR A 659 -8.65 35.54 20.12
C TYR A 659 -8.57 34.69 21.37
N VAL A 660 -9.50 34.92 22.29
CA VAL A 660 -9.65 34.14 23.52
C VAL A 660 -11.11 33.75 23.70
N ARG A 661 -11.33 32.52 24.17
CA ARG A 661 -12.66 32.06 24.57
C ARG A 661 -13.09 32.78 25.85
N HIS A 662 -14.20 33.49 25.78
CA HIS A 662 -14.79 34.18 26.91
C HIS A 662 -16.32 34.07 26.86
N GLU A 663 -16.91 33.54 27.95
CA GLU A 663 -18.36 33.31 28.07
C GLU A 663 -18.92 32.48 26.90
N GLY A 664 -18.21 31.42 26.52
CA GLY A 664 -18.60 30.53 25.41
C GLY A 664 -18.32 31.07 24.00
N THR A 665 -17.95 32.35 23.86
CA THR A 665 -17.71 33.00 22.56
C THR A 665 -16.25 33.36 22.35
N TRP A 666 -15.82 33.45 21.10
CA TRP A 666 -14.50 33.98 20.76
C TRP A 666 -14.51 35.51 20.79
N ARG A 667 -13.62 36.11 21.59
CA ARG A 667 -13.41 37.56 21.61
C ARG A 667 -12.01 37.91 21.17
N TRP A 668 -11.90 38.99 20.39
CA TRP A 668 -10.61 39.54 20.01
C TRP A 668 -9.85 39.98 21.26
N LEU A 669 -8.55 39.66 21.31
CA LEU A 669 -7.69 39.99 22.46
C LEU A 669 -6.52 40.88 22.05
N ALA A 670 -5.81 40.53 20.97
CA ALA A 670 -4.63 41.26 20.54
C ALA A 670 -4.33 41.04 19.06
N THR A 671 -3.54 41.95 18.48
CA THR A 671 -3.04 41.83 17.11
C THR A 671 -1.53 42.02 17.11
N GLY A 672 -0.80 41.04 16.60
CA GLY A 672 0.64 41.11 16.36
C GLY A 672 0.92 41.98 15.14
N ARG A 673 1.51 43.15 15.37
CA ARG A 673 1.79 44.13 14.32
C ARG A 673 3.15 43.84 13.70
N PRO A 674 3.22 43.48 12.40
CA PRO A 674 4.49 43.20 11.77
C PRO A 674 5.27 44.50 11.53
N GLN A 675 6.58 44.48 11.79
CA GLN A 675 7.49 45.59 11.53
C GLN A 675 8.57 45.24 10.50
N ALA A 676 8.90 43.95 10.36
CA ALA A 676 9.86 43.44 9.40
C ALA A 676 9.46 42.01 8.99
N ALA A 677 10.30 41.36 8.17
CA ALA A 677 10.14 39.95 7.87
C ALA A 677 10.24 39.10 9.15
N GLU A 678 11.16 39.46 10.06
CA GLU A 678 11.29 38.87 11.39
C GLU A 678 10.56 39.71 12.44
N ASN A 679 9.73 39.07 13.26
CA ASN A 679 8.94 39.74 14.28
C ASN A 679 9.08 39.01 15.61
N ASN A 680 9.23 39.75 16.70
CA ASN A 680 9.15 39.24 18.07
C ASN A 680 8.42 40.31 18.90
N VAL A 681 7.16 40.04 19.23
CA VAL A 681 6.29 41.04 19.85
C VAL A 681 5.61 40.47 21.09
N GLU A 682 5.44 41.34 22.07
CA GLU A 682 4.47 41.12 23.12
C GLU A 682 3.07 41.38 22.56
N LEU A 683 2.25 40.34 22.48
CA LEU A 683 0.88 40.47 21.99
C LEU A 683 0.02 41.17 23.05
N ILE A 684 0.14 40.75 24.31
CA ILE A 684 -0.65 41.26 25.42
C ILE A 684 0.01 40.91 26.76
N SER A 685 -0.22 41.75 27.76
CA SER A 685 0.12 41.49 29.17
C SER A 685 -0.96 42.00 30.10
N GLY A 686 -0.93 41.55 31.36
CA GLY A 686 -1.95 41.91 32.36
C GLY A 686 -3.28 41.20 32.18
N ILE A 687 -3.29 40.02 31.54
CA ILE A 687 -4.49 39.18 31.44
C ILE A 687 -4.85 38.71 32.86
N LEU A 688 -6.13 38.76 33.22
CA LEU A 688 -6.62 38.24 34.51
C LEU A 688 -6.18 36.77 34.71
N PRO A 689 -5.89 36.32 35.94
CA PRO A 689 -5.56 34.92 36.20
C PRO A 689 -6.62 33.94 35.65
N GLY A 690 -6.20 32.73 35.26
CA GLY A 690 -7.08 31.64 34.86
C GLY A 690 -6.70 30.98 33.53
N LYS A 691 -6.95 29.67 33.43
CA LYS A 691 -6.71 28.90 32.21
C LYS A 691 -7.77 29.22 31.15
N ARG A 692 -7.34 29.52 29.92
CA ARG A 692 -8.22 29.92 28.80
C ARG A 692 -7.79 29.24 27.51
N GLU A 693 -8.78 29.05 26.63
CA GLU A 693 -8.57 28.61 25.26
C GLU A 693 -8.33 29.83 24.37
N TYR A 694 -7.33 29.73 23.49
CA TYR A 694 -6.87 30.78 22.60
C TYR A 694 -6.85 30.28 21.16
N LEU A 695 -7.02 31.21 20.23
CA LEU A 695 -6.94 30.96 18.80
C LEU A 695 -6.11 32.07 18.15
N LEU A 696 -4.97 31.72 17.55
CA LEU A 696 -4.07 32.65 16.87
C LEU A 696 -4.15 32.44 15.35
N TYR A 697 -4.67 33.43 14.63
CA TYR A 697 -4.71 33.41 13.16
C TYR A 697 -3.39 33.89 12.56
N LEU A 698 -3.00 33.25 11.46
CA LEU A 698 -1.80 33.54 10.68
C LEU A 698 -2.06 34.59 9.58
N PRO A 699 -1.01 35.22 9.00
CA PRO A 699 -1.12 36.22 7.94
C PRO A 699 -1.97 35.81 6.73
N LEU A 700 -2.67 36.78 6.12
CA LEU A 700 -3.54 36.54 4.96
C LEU A 700 -2.84 36.65 3.61
N TYR A 701 -1.86 37.55 3.44
CA TYR A 701 -1.24 37.86 2.13
C TYR A 701 0.30 37.76 2.20
N ASN A 702 0.79 36.93 3.12
CA ASN A 702 2.18 36.59 3.26
C ASN A 702 2.31 35.15 3.79
N GLY A 703 3.38 34.47 3.40
CA GLY A 703 3.71 33.15 3.92
C GLY A 703 4.45 33.26 5.25
N VAL A 704 4.31 32.24 6.09
CA VAL A 704 5.07 32.09 7.34
C VAL A 704 6.14 31.03 7.12
N ASN A 705 7.39 31.31 7.51
CA ASN A 705 8.45 30.28 7.52
C ASN A 705 8.56 29.60 8.90
N SER A 706 8.29 30.35 9.98
CA SER A 706 8.31 29.88 11.37
C SER A 706 7.44 30.78 12.23
N ILE A 707 6.82 30.21 13.26
CA ILE A 707 6.07 30.97 14.28
C ILE A 707 6.04 30.21 15.60
N GLU A 708 6.25 30.93 16.69
CA GLU A 708 6.23 30.40 18.05
C GLU A 708 5.39 31.27 18.99
N ILE A 709 4.75 30.61 19.96
CA ILE A 709 4.00 31.26 21.04
C ILE A 709 4.88 31.31 22.28
N GLY A 710 5.06 32.49 22.85
CA GLY A 710 5.86 32.72 24.05
C GLY A 710 5.00 32.96 25.28
N VAL A 711 5.25 32.21 26.35
CA VAL A 711 4.65 32.38 27.68
C VAL A 711 5.74 32.61 28.74
N PRO A 712 5.47 33.26 29.88
CA PRO A 712 6.45 33.35 30.95
C PRO A 712 6.90 31.97 31.41
N GLN A 713 8.17 31.84 31.81
CA GLN A 713 8.72 30.60 32.35
C GLN A 713 7.82 30.02 33.46
N GLY A 714 7.52 28.72 33.35
CA GLY A 714 6.64 28.00 34.27
C GLY A 714 5.14 28.03 33.91
N ASN A 715 4.72 28.82 32.91
CA ASN A 715 3.40 28.66 32.29
C ASN A 715 3.47 27.66 31.15
N GLN A 716 2.43 26.85 30.97
CA GLN A 716 2.41 25.82 29.91
C GLN A 716 1.45 26.18 28.78
N VAL A 717 1.80 25.72 27.58
CA VAL A 717 0.92 25.72 26.40
C VAL A 717 0.58 24.27 26.07
N ALA A 718 -0.71 23.96 25.99
CA ALA A 718 -1.21 22.67 25.55
C ALA A 718 -2.05 22.81 24.28
N ARG A 719 -2.07 21.77 23.44
CA ARG A 719 -3.00 21.67 22.31
C ARG A 719 -4.44 21.72 22.82
N ALA A 720 -5.26 22.55 22.20
CA ALA A 720 -6.69 22.54 22.45
C ALA A 720 -7.36 21.51 21.52
N SER A 721 -8.19 20.63 22.08
CA SER A 721 -8.87 19.59 21.31
C SER A 721 -10.15 20.13 20.66
N LEU A 722 -10.23 20.03 19.34
CA LEU A 722 -11.53 19.95 18.64
C LEU A 722 -12.03 18.50 18.66
N PRO A 723 -13.35 18.26 18.64
CA PRO A 723 -13.87 16.92 18.41
C PRO A 723 -13.32 16.34 17.09
N ALA A 724 -12.76 15.13 17.14
CA ALA A 724 -12.03 14.50 16.02
C ALA A 724 -12.91 14.21 14.79
N ASP A 725 -14.23 14.31 14.92
CA ASP A 725 -15.24 14.10 13.89
C ASP A 725 -15.62 15.39 13.13
N ARG A 726 -15.09 16.56 13.53
CA ARG A 726 -15.44 17.86 12.94
C ARG A 726 -14.67 18.12 11.64
N LYS A 727 -15.24 17.66 10.53
CA LYS A 727 -14.77 17.97 9.16
C LYS A 727 -14.74 19.50 8.90
N PRO A 728 -13.76 20.01 8.11
CA PRO A 728 -13.61 21.42 7.82
C PRO A 728 -14.70 21.98 6.90
N ILE A 729 -14.95 23.29 6.99
CA ILE A 729 -15.62 24.05 5.93
C ILE A 729 -14.55 24.49 4.91
N VAL A 730 -14.73 24.14 3.64
CA VAL A 730 -13.77 24.51 2.59
C VAL A 730 -14.32 25.67 1.79
N PHE A 731 -13.66 26.83 1.87
CA PHE A 731 -13.95 27.97 1.01
C PHE A 731 -12.97 28.00 -0.16
N TRP A 732 -13.48 27.96 -1.39
CA TRP A 732 -12.70 28.26 -2.58
C TRP A 732 -13.25 29.50 -3.27
N GLY A 733 -12.40 30.51 -3.41
CA GLY A 733 -12.83 31.78 -3.98
C GLY A 733 -11.70 32.71 -4.35
N THR A 734 -11.99 34.00 -4.28
CA THR A 734 -11.20 35.06 -4.93
C THR A 734 -10.32 35.82 -3.94
N SER A 735 -9.94 37.06 -4.28
CA SER A 735 -9.29 38.01 -3.39
C SER A 735 -10.11 38.29 -2.13
N ILE A 736 -11.43 38.23 -2.24
CA ILE A 736 -12.35 38.44 -1.12
C ILE A 736 -12.22 37.30 -0.11
N THR A 737 -12.36 36.05 -0.55
CA THR A 737 -12.14 34.86 0.29
C THR A 737 -10.73 34.84 0.88
N HIS A 738 -9.73 35.23 0.10
CA HIS A 738 -8.33 35.35 0.54
C HIS A 738 -8.19 36.36 1.70
N GLY A 739 -9.11 37.33 1.79
CA GLY A 739 -9.21 38.28 2.89
C GLY A 739 -8.87 39.71 2.50
N ALA A 740 -8.84 40.07 1.21
CA ALA A 740 -8.74 41.47 0.81
C ALA A 740 -10.12 42.15 1.03
N SER A 741 -10.27 43.16 1.89
CA SER A 741 -9.23 43.89 2.63
C SER A 741 -9.48 43.96 4.15
N ALA A 742 -9.43 42.80 4.79
CA ALA A 742 -9.57 42.64 6.22
C ALA A 742 -8.45 43.38 6.95
N SER A 743 -8.78 44.07 8.04
CA SER A 743 -7.80 44.85 8.80
C SER A 743 -6.79 43.98 9.56
N ARG A 744 -7.15 42.73 9.83
CA ARG A 744 -6.40 41.71 10.58
C ARG A 744 -6.90 40.31 10.18
N PRO A 745 -6.07 39.25 10.28
CA PRO A 745 -6.39 37.91 9.79
C PRO A 745 -7.75 37.35 10.23
N GLY A 746 -8.13 37.57 11.49
CA GLY A 746 -9.39 37.03 12.02
C GLY A 746 -10.66 37.70 11.48
N MET A 747 -10.55 38.72 10.62
CA MET A 747 -11.69 39.49 10.12
C MET A 747 -12.11 39.16 8.68
N CYS A 748 -11.43 38.25 7.97
CA CYS A 748 -12.00 37.71 6.74
C CYS A 748 -13.22 36.82 7.05
N HIS A 749 -14.21 36.76 6.16
CA HIS A 749 -15.44 36.02 6.42
C HIS A 749 -15.22 34.52 6.74
N PRO A 750 -14.23 33.79 6.13
CA PRO A 750 -13.99 32.39 6.51
C PRO A 750 -13.54 32.26 7.97
N ALA A 751 -12.68 33.16 8.45
CA ALA A 751 -12.22 33.16 9.83
C ALA A 751 -13.34 33.52 10.82
N ILE A 752 -14.22 34.48 10.47
CA ILE A 752 -15.39 34.82 11.29
C ILE A 752 -16.31 33.60 11.43
N LEU A 753 -16.60 32.90 10.33
CA LEU A 753 -17.47 31.73 10.30
C LEU A 753 -16.89 30.55 11.07
N GLY A 754 -15.59 30.28 10.95
CA GLY A 754 -14.95 29.22 11.74
C GLY A 754 -15.13 29.40 13.25
N ARG A 755 -15.13 30.65 13.74
CA ARG A 755 -15.41 30.96 15.14
C ARG A 755 -16.89 30.89 15.51
N ARG A 756 -17.80 31.27 14.62
CA ARG A 756 -19.25 31.25 14.91
C ARG A 756 -19.86 29.85 14.83
N LEU A 757 -19.27 28.99 14.00
CA LEU A 757 -19.71 27.61 13.75
C LEU A 757 -18.83 26.57 14.46
N GLU A 758 -17.79 27.00 15.19
CA GLU A 758 -16.90 26.11 15.94
C GLU A 758 -16.31 24.97 15.10
N ARG A 759 -15.83 25.30 13.89
CA ARG A 759 -15.28 24.33 12.94
C ARG A 759 -13.96 24.80 12.33
N PRO A 760 -13.06 23.86 11.98
CA PRO A 760 -11.93 24.17 11.12
C PRO A 760 -12.41 24.76 9.79
N VAL A 761 -11.63 25.70 9.26
CA VAL A 761 -11.92 26.33 7.96
C VAL A 761 -10.67 26.26 7.10
N VAL A 762 -10.80 25.72 5.89
CA VAL A 762 -9.75 25.75 4.88
C VAL A 762 -10.06 26.91 3.92
N ASN A 763 -9.17 27.90 3.86
CA ASN A 763 -9.34 29.08 3.03
C ASN A 763 -8.47 29.01 1.78
N LEU A 764 -9.07 28.58 0.66
CA LEU A 764 -8.46 28.55 -0.67
C LEU A 764 -8.87 29.78 -1.49
N GLY A 765 -8.84 30.95 -0.87
CA GLY A 765 -8.99 32.21 -1.58
C GLY A 765 -7.72 32.55 -2.36
N PHE A 766 -7.85 32.76 -3.68
CA PHE A 766 -6.76 33.15 -4.56
C PHE A 766 -7.07 34.49 -5.23
N SER A 767 -6.35 35.53 -4.81
CA SER A 767 -6.52 36.90 -5.28
C SER A 767 -6.47 37.03 -6.81
N GLY A 768 -7.59 37.43 -7.44
CA GLY A 768 -7.73 37.56 -8.90
C GLY A 768 -7.78 36.23 -9.67
N ASN A 769 -7.81 35.10 -8.97
CA ASN A 769 -7.51 33.79 -9.50
C ASN A 769 -8.48 32.67 -9.05
N GLY A 770 -9.59 32.97 -8.38
CA GLY A 770 -10.65 31.98 -8.14
C GLY A 770 -11.58 31.90 -9.34
N ARG A 771 -11.30 31.05 -10.34
CA ARG A 771 -12.02 31.05 -11.63
C ARG A 771 -12.68 29.72 -11.97
N MET A 772 -13.03 28.94 -10.95
CA MET A 772 -13.64 27.63 -11.11
C MET A 772 -12.81 26.69 -12.00
N GLU A 773 -11.48 26.83 -11.96
CA GLU A 773 -10.57 25.99 -12.72
C GLU A 773 -10.68 24.52 -12.28
N PRO A 774 -10.83 23.57 -13.23
CA PRO A 774 -10.95 22.16 -12.88
C PRO A 774 -9.76 21.63 -12.08
N GLU A 775 -8.55 22.15 -12.33
CA GLU A 775 -7.33 21.76 -11.61
C GLU A 775 -7.40 22.13 -10.12
N VAL A 776 -7.97 23.30 -9.80
CA VAL A 776 -8.19 23.71 -8.41
C VAL A 776 -9.41 22.98 -7.83
N ALA A 777 -10.45 22.69 -8.62
CA ALA A 777 -11.60 21.90 -8.19
C ALA A 777 -11.21 20.47 -7.79
N GLN A 778 -10.28 19.84 -8.52
CA GLN A 778 -9.74 18.52 -8.20
C GLN A 778 -9.04 18.53 -6.84
N LEU A 779 -8.18 19.52 -6.60
CA LEU A 779 -7.55 19.71 -5.29
C LEU A 779 -8.60 19.93 -4.20
N VAL A 780 -9.56 20.83 -4.41
CA VAL A 780 -10.67 21.06 -3.46
C VAL A 780 -11.40 19.76 -3.11
N ALA A 781 -11.67 18.88 -4.09
CA ALA A 781 -12.37 17.62 -3.89
C ALA A 781 -11.60 16.58 -3.07
N GLU A 782 -10.26 16.66 -3.02
CA GLU A 782 -9.40 15.79 -2.21
C GLU A 782 -9.65 15.97 -0.70
N ILE A 783 -10.12 17.15 -0.28
CA ILE A 783 -10.33 17.49 1.13
C ILE A 783 -11.58 16.76 1.65
N ASP A 784 -11.57 16.11 2.81
CA ASP A 784 -12.80 15.54 3.38
C ASP A 784 -13.62 16.62 4.12
N ALA A 785 -14.39 17.42 3.38
CA ALA A 785 -15.11 18.58 3.91
C ALA A 785 -16.47 18.25 4.55
N ALA A 786 -16.92 19.12 5.46
CA ALA A 786 -18.31 19.20 5.91
C ALA A 786 -19.21 19.87 4.87
N VAL A 787 -18.67 20.89 4.18
CA VAL A 787 -19.35 21.62 3.11
C VAL A 787 -18.31 22.37 2.27
N TYR A 788 -18.52 22.40 0.96
CA TYR A 788 -17.76 23.21 0.01
C TYR A 788 -18.49 24.51 -0.28
N VAL A 789 -17.81 25.65 -0.16
CA VAL A 789 -18.35 26.97 -0.49
C VAL A 789 -17.58 27.53 -1.68
N ILE A 790 -18.28 27.69 -2.81
CA ILE A 790 -17.69 28.10 -4.08
C ILE A 790 -18.03 29.57 -4.36
N ASP A 791 -17.13 30.46 -3.95
CA ASP A 791 -17.24 31.93 -4.03
C ASP A 791 -16.26 32.52 -5.08
N CYS A 792 -16.38 32.03 -6.32
CA CYS A 792 -15.43 32.31 -7.41
C CYS A 792 -15.92 33.39 -8.41
N LEU A 793 -17.20 33.73 -8.43
CA LEU A 793 -17.77 34.62 -9.44
C LEU A 793 -17.11 36.02 -9.58
N PRO A 794 -16.56 36.65 -8.52
CA PRO A 794 -15.89 37.94 -8.67
C PRO A 794 -14.76 37.96 -9.72
N ASN A 795 -14.17 36.81 -10.09
CA ASN A 795 -13.06 36.74 -11.04
C ASN A 795 -13.41 36.18 -12.43
N ILE A 796 -14.68 35.86 -12.68
CA ILE A 796 -15.16 35.26 -13.94
C ILE A 796 -16.39 35.98 -14.51
N THR A 797 -16.63 35.81 -15.80
CA THR A 797 -17.77 36.39 -16.54
C THR A 797 -18.88 35.37 -16.72
N GLY A 798 -20.09 35.79 -17.09
CA GLY A 798 -21.22 34.88 -17.26
C GLY A 798 -20.99 33.69 -18.19
N PRO A 799 -20.31 33.84 -19.35
CA PRO A 799 -19.98 32.70 -20.20
C PRO A 799 -19.09 31.67 -19.49
N VAL A 800 -18.08 32.15 -18.75
CA VAL A 800 -17.16 31.27 -17.99
C VAL A 800 -17.90 30.61 -16.82
N VAL A 801 -18.83 31.31 -16.17
CA VAL A 801 -19.69 30.75 -15.12
C VAL A 801 -20.56 29.62 -15.69
N ALA A 802 -21.25 29.87 -16.80
CA ALA A 802 -22.10 28.88 -17.45
C ALA A 802 -21.29 27.66 -17.90
N GLU A 803 -20.08 27.89 -18.38
CA GLU A 803 -19.15 26.84 -18.80
C GLU A 803 -18.65 25.98 -17.63
N ARG A 804 -18.28 26.60 -16.50
CA ARG A 804 -17.47 25.93 -15.46
C ARG A 804 -18.21 25.51 -14.21
N THR A 805 -19.37 26.08 -13.92
CA THR A 805 -20.11 25.78 -12.67
C THR A 805 -20.45 24.31 -12.56
N ARG A 806 -21.12 23.73 -13.58
CA ARG A 806 -21.52 22.33 -13.56
C ARG A 806 -20.30 21.39 -13.55
N PRO A 807 -19.28 21.58 -14.41
CA PRO A 807 -18.07 20.77 -14.35
C PRO A 807 -17.39 20.79 -12.98
N LEU A 808 -17.32 21.95 -12.32
CA LEU A 808 -16.79 22.05 -10.97
C LEU A 808 -17.59 21.21 -9.97
N VAL A 809 -18.92 21.31 -10.00
CA VAL A 809 -19.79 20.53 -9.09
C VAL A 809 -19.64 19.04 -9.36
N GLU A 810 -19.54 18.64 -10.62
CA GLU A 810 -19.35 17.25 -11.03
C GLU A 810 -17.99 16.70 -10.59
N ILE A 811 -16.92 17.50 -10.66
CA ILE A 811 -15.59 17.14 -10.13
C ILE A 811 -15.67 16.89 -8.62
N ILE A 812 -16.29 17.79 -7.86
CA ILE A 812 -16.44 17.59 -6.42
C ILE A 812 -17.31 16.36 -6.12
N ARG A 813 -18.44 16.19 -6.81
CA ARG A 813 -19.36 15.05 -6.62
C ARG A 813 -18.74 13.69 -6.96
N ALA A 814 -17.77 13.64 -7.88
CA ALA A 814 -17.09 12.39 -8.25
C ALA A 814 -16.35 11.76 -7.07
N GLU A 815 -15.67 12.58 -6.26
CA GLU A 815 -14.95 12.12 -5.06
C GLU A 815 -15.80 12.22 -3.79
N ARG A 816 -16.79 13.13 -3.78
CA ARG A 816 -17.59 13.53 -2.61
C ARG A 816 -19.09 13.52 -2.96
N PRO A 817 -19.69 12.33 -3.12
CA PRO A 817 -21.04 12.18 -3.65
C PRO A 817 -22.11 12.87 -2.79
N ASP A 818 -21.93 12.88 -1.48
CA ASP A 818 -22.96 13.31 -0.52
C ASP A 818 -22.62 14.62 0.22
N THR A 819 -21.42 15.19 0.04
CA THR A 819 -21.00 16.37 0.80
C THR A 819 -21.68 17.65 0.29
N PRO A 820 -22.30 18.48 1.13
CA PRO A 820 -22.94 19.72 0.69
C PRO A 820 -22.03 20.67 -0.11
N ILE A 821 -22.59 21.28 -1.16
CA ILE A 821 -21.93 22.33 -1.96
C ILE A 821 -22.81 23.58 -1.98
N VAL A 822 -22.26 24.72 -1.58
CA VAL A 822 -22.89 26.04 -1.66
C VAL A 822 -22.29 26.81 -2.84
N LEU A 823 -23.10 27.09 -3.85
CA LEU A 823 -22.74 27.97 -4.96
C LEU A 823 -23.11 29.42 -4.62
N VAL A 824 -22.15 30.33 -4.78
CA VAL A 824 -22.27 31.71 -4.32
C VAL A 824 -22.22 32.68 -5.50
N GLU A 825 -23.22 33.54 -5.59
CA GLU A 825 -23.24 34.64 -6.55
C GLU A 825 -22.17 35.70 -6.26
N ASP A 826 -21.67 36.41 -7.28
CA ASP A 826 -20.85 37.61 -7.05
C ASP A 826 -21.64 38.63 -6.24
N ARG A 827 -21.01 39.28 -5.28
CA ARG A 827 -21.56 40.44 -4.59
C ARG A 827 -21.67 41.64 -5.54
N THR A 828 -22.53 42.59 -5.22
CA THR A 828 -22.68 43.81 -6.06
C THR A 828 -21.51 44.78 -5.82
N TYR A 829 -20.81 45.21 -6.88
CA TYR A 829 -19.83 46.30 -6.79
C TYR A 829 -20.50 47.56 -6.24
N ALA A 830 -19.88 48.23 -5.27
CA ALA A 830 -20.48 49.37 -4.60
C ALA A 830 -20.79 50.54 -5.55
N ASN A 831 -20.06 50.66 -6.66
CA ASN A 831 -20.31 51.66 -7.70
C ASN A 831 -21.05 51.15 -8.95
N ALA A 832 -21.63 49.94 -8.91
CA ALA A 832 -22.42 49.42 -10.03
C ALA A 832 -23.66 50.28 -10.31
N PHE A 833 -24.25 50.92 -9.29
CA PHE A 833 -25.48 51.72 -9.42
C PHE A 833 -25.42 52.84 -10.49
N LEU A 834 -24.22 53.29 -10.88
CA LEU A 834 -24.00 54.28 -11.95
C LEU A 834 -23.13 53.78 -13.10
N ILE A 835 -22.71 52.52 -13.09
CA ILE A 835 -21.83 51.96 -14.13
C ILE A 835 -22.56 50.81 -14.82
N PRO A 836 -23.24 51.07 -15.95
CA PRO A 836 -24.04 50.06 -16.66
C PRO A 836 -23.25 48.79 -17.02
N SER A 837 -21.98 48.93 -17.38
CA SER A 837 -21.14 47.76 -17.69
C SER A 837 -20.89 46.85 -16.48
N LYS A 838 -20.89 47.40 -15.26
CA LYS A 838 -20.77 46.60 -14.02
C LYS A 838 -22.10 45.97 -13.62
N GLN A 839 -23.22 46.67 -13.83
CA GLN A 839 -24.56 46.08 -13.67
C GLN A 839 -24.73 44.88 -14.58
N ALA A 840 -24.47 45.08 -15.89
CA ALA A 840 -24.54 44.03 -16.88
C ALA A 840 -23.64 42.83 -16.53
N ARG A 841 -22.41 43.07 -16.06
CA ARG A 841 -21.49 42.00 -15.62
C ARG A 841 -22.06 41.16 -14.47
N HIS A 842 -22.65 41.79 -13.45
CA HIS A 842 -23.24 41.07 -12.33
C HIS A 842 -24.50 40.31 -12.75
N GLU A 843 -25.38 40.95 -13.51
CA GLU A 843 -26.60 40.33 -14.03
C GLU A 843 -26.26 39.09 -14.85
N GLU A 844 -25.29 39.21 -15.76
CA GLU A 844 -24.86 38.11 -16.64
C GLU A 844 -24.25 36.94 -15.85
N SER A 845 -23.33 37.21 -14.92
CA SER A 845 -22.68 36.15 -14.12
C SER A 845 -23.62 35.48 -13.13
N ARG A 846 -24.52 36.23 -12.49
CA ARG A 846 -25.53 35.67 -11.57
C ARG A 846 -26.58 34.85 -12.31
N ALA A 847 -27.07 35.35 -13.45
CA ALA A 847 -28.01 34.61 -14.28
C ALA A 847 -27.41 33.27 -14.72
N ALA A 848 -26.16 33.27 -15.17
CA ALA A 848 -25.45 32.05 -15.55
C ALA A 848 -25.33 31.04 -14.39
N LEU A 849 -24.94 31.49 -13.19
CA LEU A 849 -24.83 30.59 -12.03
C LEU A 849 -26.19 30.03 -11.61
N ARG A 850 -27.22 30.88 -11.61
CA ARG A 850 -28.59 30.49 -11.26
C ARG A 850 -29.14 29.45 -12.23
N THR A 851 -28.97 29.68 -13.53
CA THR A 851 -29.38 28.72 -14.56
C THR A 851 -28.64 27.38 -14.40
N ALA A 852 -27.34 27.39 -14.12
CA ALA A 852 -26.59 26.16 -13.89
C ALA A 852 -27.07 25.41 -12.64
N PHE A 853 -27.33 26.13 -11.54
CA PHE A 853 -27.85 25.58 -10.30
C PHE A 853 -29.25 24.96 -10.48
N GLU A 854 -30.19 25.70 -11.07
CA GLU A 854 -31.57 25.23 -11.31
C GLU A 854 -31.59 24.00 -12.21
N ALA A 855 -30.74 23.96 -13.24
CA ALA A 855 -30.58 22.79 -14.09
C ALA A 855 -30.04 21.58 -13.30
N MET A 856 -29.02 21.77 -12.45
CA MET A 856 -28.48 20.70 -11.61
C MET A 856 -29.48 20.20 -10.56
N GLN A 857 -30.30 21.09 -9.98
CA GLN A 857 -31.39 20.67 -9.10
C GLN A 857 -32.47 19.88 -9.86
N ALA A 858 -32.85 20.30 -11.06
CA ALA A 858 -33.83 19.58 -11.88
C ALA A 858 -33.33 18.18 -12.28
N ASP A 859 -32.02 18.03 -12.48
CA ASP A 859 -31.37 16.74 -12.73
C ASP A 859 -31.19 15.88 -11.46
N GLY A 860 -31.59 16.39 -10.30
CA GLY A 860 -31.55 15.65 -9.03
C GLY A 860 -30.17 15.58 -8.37
N ILE A 861 -29.26 16.53 -8.66
CA ILE A 861 -27.97 16.60 -7.96
C ILE A 861 -28.22 16.89 -6.46
N PRO A 862 -27.81 15.99 -5.55
CA PRO A 862 -28.12 16.12 -4.13
C PRO A 862 -27.23 17.15 -3.43
N GLU A 863 -27.70 17.63 -2.27
CA GLU A 863 -26.95 18.50 -1.35
C GLU A 863 -26.30 19.72 -2.03
N LEU A 864 -27.03 20.32 -2.98
CA LEU A 864 -26.62 21.53 -3.69
C LEU A 864 -27.44 22.72 -3.19
N HIS A 865 -26.74 23.75 -2.72
CA HIS A 865 -27.31 24.95 -2.10
C HIS A 865 -26.84 26.21 -2.83
N TYR A 866 -27.57 27.30 -2.63
CA TYR A 866 -27.37 28.55 -3.37
C TYR A 866 -27.39 29.76 -2.43
N LEU A 867 -26.48 30.71 -2.66
CA LEU A 867 -26.42 31.98 -1.94
C LEU A 867 -26.45 33.17 -2.92
N GLU A 868 -27.46 34.02 -2.77
CA GLU A 868 -27.68 35.20 -3.61
C GLU A 868 -26.71 36.35 -3.28
N GLY A 869 -26.17 36.97 -4.32
CA GLY A 869 -25.11 37.96 -4.24
C GLY A 869 -25.53 39.32 -3.67
N PRO A 870 -26.77 39.83 -3.90
CA PRO A 870 -27.24 41.07 -3.31
C PRO A 870 -27.26 41.09 -1.77
N ARG A 871 -27.21 39.93 -1.11
CA ARG A 871 -27.22 39.81 0.35
C ARG A 871 -25.83 39.80 0.97
N LEU A 872 -24.78 39.67 0.15
CA LEU A 872 -23.40 39.57 0.63
C LEU A 872 -22.85 40.88 1.17
N LEU A 873 -23.38 42.02 0.74
CA LEU A 873 -23.01 43.37 1.20
C LEU A 873 -24.28 44.20 1.45
N GLY A 874 -24.10 45.32 2.15
CA GLY A 874 -25.16 46.28 2.42
C GLY A 874 -25.47 47.20 1.23
N ALA A 875 -26.67 47.78 1.25
CA ALA A 875 -27.11 48.71 0.22
C ALA A 875 -26.56 50.14 0.39
N ASP A 876 -25.81 50.42 1.47
CA ASP A 876 -25.25 51.74 1.77
C ASP A 876 -23.98 52.07 0.97
N GLY A 877 -23.27 51.06 0.47
CA GLY A 877 -22.06 51.21 -0.35
C GLY A 877 -20.78 51.50 0.44
N GLU A 878 -20.82 51.41 1.78
CA GLU A 878 -19.73 51.82 2.69
C GLU A 878 -18.81 50.65 3.10
N ASP A 879 -19.10 49.45 2.62
CA ASP A 879 -18.53 48.21 3.13
C ASP A 879 -17.46 47.60 2.22
N THR A 880 -16.91 48.41 1.30
CA THR A 880 -15.77 48.04 0.45
C THR A 880 -14.72 49.13 0.42
N VAL A 881 -13.44 48.76 0.27
CA VAL A 881 -12.33 49.73 0.20
C VAL A 881 -12.17 50.35 -1.19
N ASP A 882 -12.54 49.64 -2.24
CA ASP A 882 -12.28 50.03 -3.64
C ASP A 882 -13.44 49.69 -4.58
N SER A 883 -14.68 49.70 -4.06
CA SER A 883 -15.89 49.14 -4.68
C SER A 883 -15.89 47.61 -4.77
N SER A 884 -14.73 46.96 -4.65
CA SER A 884 -14.56 45.53 -4.86
C SER A 884 -14.27 44.73 -3.58
N HIS A 885 -13.28 45.11 -2.80
CA HIS A 885 -12.80 44.31 -1.69
C HIS A 885 -13.51 44.74 -0.41
N PRO A 886 -14.19 43.84 0.32
CA PRO A 886 -14.87 44.18 1.55
C PRO A 886 -13.92 44.76 2.61
N THR A 887 -14.39 45.74 3.36
CA THR A 887 -13.77 46.13 4.64
C THR A 887 -14.21 45.15 5.73
N ASP A 888 -13.77 45.33 6.97
CA ASP A 888 -14.26 44.52 8.10
C ASP A 888 -15.79 44.56 8.25
N LEU A 889 -16.43 45.69 7.95
CA LEU A 889 -17.90 45.81 7.93
C LEU A 889 -18.51 44.90 6.86
N GLY A 890 -17.91 44.90 5.66
CA GLY A 890 -18.37 44.06 4.56
C GLY A 890 -18.15 42.58 4.83
N PHE A 891 -17.00 42.19 5.38
CA PHE A 891 -16.75 40.80 5.78
C PHE A 891 -17.68 40.32 6.89
N TRP A 892 -18.05 41.20 7.84
CA TRP A 892 -19.02 40.87 8.86
C TRP A 892 -20.41 40.59 8.25
N ARG A 893 -20.86 41.44 7.32
CA ARG A 893 -22.11 41.24 6.57
C ARG A 893 -22.08 39.98 5.70
N GLN A 894 -20.95 39.71 5.03
CA GLN A 894 -20.75 38.46 4.30
C GLN A 894 -20.87 37.26 5.22
N ALA A 895 -20.21 37.28 6.38
CA ALA A 895 -20.30 36.19 7.35
C ALA A 895 -21.75 35.98 7.83
N ASP A 896 -22.52 37.04 8.09
CA ASP A 896 -23.94 36.92 8.44
C ASP A 896 -24.75 36.22 7.31
N ALA A 897 -24.49 36.57 6.05
CA ALA A 897 -25.16 35.97 4.90
C ALA A 897 -24.78 34.50 4.67
N PHE A 898 -23.49 34.16 4.79
CA PHE A 898 -23.01 32.79 4.69
C PHE A 898 -23.52 31.92 5.84
N GLU A 899 -23.50 32.42 7.07
CA GLU A 899 -23.96 31.69 8.25
C GLU A 899 -25.42 31.28 8.14
N ALA A 900 -26.27 32.16 7.60
CA ALA A 900 -27.69 31.86 7.39
C ALA A 900 -27.94 30.65 6.47
N VAL A 901 -26.99 30.35 5.56
CA VAL A 901 -27.06 29.18 4.67
C VAL A 901 -26.32 27.98 5.26
N LEU A 902 -25.16 28.19 5.88
CA LEU A 902 -24.31 27.12 6.39
C LEU A 902 -24.86 26.46 7.65
N ARG A 903 -25.44 27.24 8.57
CA ARG A 903 -25.90 26.72 9.86
C ARG A 903 -26.96 25.60 9.71
N PRO A 904 -27.99 25.74 8.85
CA PRO A 904 -28.91 24.64 8.56
C PRO A 904 -28.26 23.43 7.88
N ILE A 905 -27.27 23.64 7.01
CA ILE A 905 -26.57 22.55 6.30
C ILE A 905 -25.74 21.70 7.27
N LEU A 906 -25.21 22.33 8.32
CA LEU A 906 -24.33 21.69 9.30
C LEU A 906 -25.10 21.12 10.50
N ASP A 907 -26.43 21.20 10.50
CA ASP A 907 -27.32 20.86 11.63
C ASP A 907 -26.99 21.60 12.94
N GLU A 908 -26.74 22.92 12.86
CA GLU A 908 -26.26 23.78 13.96
C GLU A 908 -27.17 24.96 14.35
#